data_AF-U7PY48-F1
#
_entry.id   AF-U7PY48-F1
#
_cell.length_a   1.000
_cell.length_b   1.000
_cell.length_c   1.000
_cell.angle_alpha   90.00
_cell.angle_beta   90.00
_cell.angle_gamma   90.00
#
_symmetry.space_group_name_H-M   'P 1'
#
loop_
_entity.id
_entity.type
_entity.pdbx_description
1 polymer ?
#
loop_
_entity_poly.entity_id
_entity_poly.type
_entity_poly.pdbx_seq_one_letter_code
_entity_poly.pdbx_strand_id
1 'polypeptide(L)'
;MRTISTSSDGTEFPTFTPDHSIDSPPNLRILHFNDVYHLDPSSAEPVGGAARFQTAVNEYRSSKRYIGQPDLITLFSGDAFNPSLESSVTKGSHMSLEKAIGWTAAPLDARFTTVRVKESNLGNFVCDIMRLHYEADCAIMASGTIRGDQIYPPGPVRVKDITDCFPFEDPVVVLRVTGQAILDALENGVSLYPALEGRFAQVSNITYEFDPLKPPGSRITKWELGGAPADLQKMYVLCTRGYMARGKDGFASLLAKSEGGTAEEIVDEEGGILISMMLRQYFMALKVLDQWTHWSPPMEHHWGRVVSKVDHHHPHLQPGSTTALLIAEPIARQKDFRGRSLSPDNDEGWGDWTAARLRQRRCSAVPFNERVVDDATPAQNTEEMRRIDRQMQIMRRVARKWCRLAGVPSRLGDTLTEWEYEADWTKAIAPRVEGRIRVVCEVGEGNMASSSGSLTSSGGSSLRPSFALDAASSSSRDKLDPPRESSPQPSPRTRPTTQFRNDAGYSSYNVDEELRLSQAGPSAAPSESTALLQDVLNDRHCSHAGSCNHGTFSPRPASPALADDNSDTGIDSARDGPSGSIPIIDGLISTITGSRNSSTWRRRLVRNVRSKKMSSSSALAERHGLTDTGSMYLAYYVPSVAWMSQYKLGYLKGDFVAALTIAGIYLPMALSLASNLSHVPAISGLYAFVFNPMIYALLGSCPQMIVGPEAAGSLLVGTVIRASVDSGSGNDADDVLHARICGVITGIAGATVLLAGIARLGFLDSVLSRPFLRGFISAIGFVIFVDQLVPELGLSKLASETASVDHGSTVDKLRFIYSNLDRVHRLTAIIAFVSFAIIMVFREIKRRMQPRYLGVAYIPDRLIVVILSAYLAWRLEWDQQGVEILGTVKAASGRAFTFRWPFQASHMSHIRDSMSTSFLIALLGFFESSVAAKSLGGQETFPGIQLSPNRELVALGVANFVGGCFMSLPAFGGYGRSKVNKQTGGKTPMSSVFLSLISLVSILFLLPYFYYLPKPVLCSMISVVAWSLIEEAPSDISFFLRIHAWPEIGLMFIIVLATIFYSLNLGIAIGIGLSLLQVIRHATRPRIQILGRIPGTQRFENAEDHPERLEFIEGCLIVKIPEPLTFANTGELKTRLRRLELYGTSKAHPALPRLRREEHNRNVIFDIHGVTSMDGSGTQVLEEIVRAYRDRGVRVFFSRGPDKAHDVWQQMELSGIVDLIGGETHYVDDVEEALKMTEVEEGSELGIRPPSA
;
A
#
# COMPACT_ATOMS: atom_id res chain seq x y z
N MET A 1 -46.78 13.22 -3.97
CA MET A 1 -47.07 12.69 -2.60
C MET A 1 -46.07 11.58 -2.29
N ARG A 2 -45.54 11.48 -1.06
CA ARG A 2 -44.68 10.35 -0.65
C ARG A 2 -45.57 9.14 -0.38
N THR A 3 -45.55 8.14 -1.25
CA THR A 3 -46.11 6.83 -0.91
C THR A 3 -45.01 5.98 -0.29
N ILE A 4 -45.26 5.51 0.93
CA ILE A 4 -44.37 4.65 1.70
C ILE A 4 -44.74 3.21 1.35
N SER A 5 -43.81 2.44 0.80
CA SER A 5 -44.00 1.00 0.60
C SER A 5 -43.18 0.22 1.63
N THR A 6 -43.82 -0.76 2.25
CA THR A 6 -43.28 -1.64 3.30
C THR A 6 -42.77 -2.95 2.70
N SER A 7 -41.54 -3.35 3.07
CA SER A 7 -40.98 -4.67 2.75
C SER A 7 -41.60 -5.78 3.59
N SER A 8 -41.36 -7.04 3.23
CA SER A 8 -41.86 -8.23 3.96
C SER A 8 -41.46 -8.27 5.44
N ASP A 9 -40.34 -7.62 5.78
CA ASP A 9 -39.81 -7.56 7.15
C ASP A 9 -40.16 -6.23 7.85
N GLY A 10 -41.15 -5.49 7.33
CA GLY A 10 -41.73 -4.31 7.98
C GLY A 10 -40.89 -3.04 7.89
N THR A 11 -39.87 -3.00 7.03
CA THR A 11 -39.05 -1.79 6.82
C THR A 11 -39.69 -0.89 5.75
N GLU A 12 -39.92 0.37 6.11
CA GLU A 12 -40.49 1.40 5.24
C GLU A 12 -39.39 2.11 4.44
N PHE A 13 -39.49 2.09 3.10
CA PHE A 13 -38.57 2.85 2.24
C PHE A 13 -39.35 3.88 1.41
N PRO A 14 -38.87 5.13 1.31
CA PRO A 14 -39.47 6.13 0.44
C PRO A 14 -39.11 5.84 -1.02
N THR A 15 -40.08 5.39 -1.82
CA THR A 15 -39.91 5.25 -3.27
C THR A 15 -40.36 6.53 -3.96
N PHE A 16 -39.48 7.14 -4.74
CA PHE A 16 -39.80 8.26 -5.62
C PHE A 16 -40.33 7.73 -6.94
N THR A 17 -41.64 7.80 -7.16
CA THR A 17 -42.22 7.69 -8.49
C THR A 17 -42.20 9.07 -9.15
N PRO A 18 -41.61 9.24 -10.35
CA PRO A 18 -41.56 10.53 -11.02
C PRO A 18 -42.95 10.92 -11.50
N ASP A 19 -43.57 11.89 -10.83
CA ASP A 19 -44.88 12.45 -11.17
C ASP A 19 -44.78 13.62 -12.17
N HIS A 20 -43.64 13.76 -12.86
CA HIS A 20 -43.44 14.83 -13.83
C HIS A 20 -43.60 14.29 -15.26
N SER A 21 -44.66 14.78 -15.90
CA SER A 21 -44.85 14.76 -17.35
C SER A 21 -43.51 15.01 -18.06
N ILE A 22 -43.13 14.09 -18.95
CA ILE A 22 -41.85 14.00 -19.67
C ILE A 22 -41.53 15.27 -20.52
N ASP A 23 -42.46 16.22 -20.63
CA ASP A 23 -42.37 17.38 -21.53
C ASP A 23 -41.65 18.61 -20.96
N SER A 24 -41.24 18.63 -19.68
CA SER A 24 -40.46 19.74 -19.13
C SER A 24 -38.94 19.52 -19.28
N PRO A 25 -38.15 20.56 -19.64
CA PRO A 25 -36.70 20.43 -19.78
C PRO A 25 -36.04 20.02 -18.45
N PRO A 26 -34.98 19.20 -18.48
CA PRO A 26 -34.30 18.73 -17.27
C PRO A 26 -33.64 19.89 -16.55
N ASN A 27 -33.52 19.83 -15.21
CA ASN A 27 -32.82 20.85 -14.43
C ASN A 27 -31.30 20.80 -14.57
N LEU A 28 -30.75 19.66 -14.99
CA LEU A 28 -29.32 19.43 -15.12
C LEU A 28 -29.07 18.46 -16.28
N ARG A 29 -28.01 18.71 -17.06
CA ARG A 29 -27.62 17.86 -18.17
C ARG A 29 -26.18 17.41 -17.99
N ILE A 30 -25.99 16.09 -17.91
CA ILE A 30 -24.68 15.47 -17.72
C ILE A 30 -24.41 14.52 -18.89
N LEU A 31 -23.26 14.69 -19.54
CA LEU A 31 -22.68 13.68 -20.43
C LEU A 31 -21.54 12.99 -19.68
N HIS A 32 -21.72 11.71 -19.38
CA HIS A 32 -20.81 10.95 -18.53
C HIS A 32 -20.04 9.91 -19.36
N PHE A 33 -18.71 9.95 -19.29
CA PHE A 33 -17.80 9.04 -19.97
C PHE A 33 -17.17 8.10 -18.95
N ASN A 34 -17.51 6.80 -19.03
CA ASN A 34 -17.06 5.77 -18.10
C ASN A 34 -16.21 4.71 -18.80
N ASP A 35 -15.07 4.33 -18.20
CA ASP A 35 -14.22 3.20 -18.61
C ASP A 35 -13.64 3.20 -20.05
N VAL A 36 -13.31 4.38 -20.63
CA VAL A 36 -12.65 4.48 -21.94
C VAL A 36 -11.17 4.85 -21.78
N TYR A 37 -10.28 3.88 -21.94
CA TYR A 37 -8.82 4.05 -21.74
C TYR A 37 -8.02 4.34 -23.02
N HIS A 38 -8.57 3.96 -24.20
CA HIS A 38 -7.93 4.16 -25.50
C HIS A 38 -8.92 4.80 -26.49
N LEU A 39 -8.62 6.03 -26.94
CA LEU A 39 -9.42 6.80 -27.91
C LEU A 39 -8.82 6.72 -29.32
N ASP A 40 -8.38 5.53 -29.73
CA ASP A 40 -7.81 5.34 -31.07
C ASP A 40 -8.89 5.48 -32.16
N PRO A 41 -8.59 6.13 -33.29
CA PRO A 41 -9.49 6.16 -34.44
C PRO A 41 -9.66 4.75 -35.01
N SER A 42 -10.89 4.25 -35.04
CA SER A 42 -11.24 3.03 -35.77
C SER A 42 -11.79 3.40 -37.16
N SER A 43 -11.82 2.46 -38.09
CA SER A 43 -12.48 2.61 -39.40
C SER A 43 -13.75 1.76 -39.53
N ALA A 44 -14.09 1.00 -38.50
CA ALA A 44 -15.27 0.11 -38.47
C ALA A 44 -16.01 0.25 -37.14
N GLU A 45 -17.35 0.14 -37.18
CA GLU A 45 -18.21 0.26 -36.00
C GLU A 45 -18.00 -0.89 -34.99
N PRO A 46 -17.95 -0.61 -33.67
CA PRO A 46 -18.00 0.72 -33.07
C PRO A 46 -16.77 1.58 -33.40
N VAL A 47 -16.97 2.73 -34.06
CA VAL A 47 -15.89 3.62 -34.52
C VAL A 47 -15.46 4.50 -33.35
N GLY A 48 -14.30 4.20 -32.76
CA GLY A 48 -13.64 5.01 -31.73
C GLY A 48 -12.97 6.27 -32.28
N GLY A 49 -12.43 7.11 -31.40
CA GLY A 49 -11.65 8.31 -31.75
C GLY A 49 -12.15 9.58 -31.06
N ALA A 50 -11.20 10.43 -30.62
CA ALA A 50 -11.49 11.70 -29.95
C ALA A 50 -12.42 12.62 -30.76
N ALA A 51 -12.36 12.60 -32.10
CA ALA A 51 -13.20 13.42 -32.98
C ALA A 51 -14.70 13.07 -32.88
N ARG A 52 -15.05 11.79 -32.75
CA ARG A 52 -16.45 11.37 -32.60
C ARG A 52 -16.98 11.69 -31.20
N PHE A 53 -16.14 11.57 -30.18
CA PHE A 53 -16.46 12.06 -28.83
C PHE A 53 -16.73 13.57 -28.86
N GLN A 54 -15.85 14.36 -29.47
CA GLN A 54 -16.07 15.79 -29.63
C GLN A 54 -17.35 16.08 -30.42
N THR A 55 -17.66 15.27 -31.45
CA THR A 55 -18.91 15.39 -32.21
C THR A 55 -20.13 15.13 -31.33
N ALA A 56 -20.10 14.11 -30.46
CA ALA A 56 -21.18 13.83 -29.51
C ALA A 56 -21.31 14.94 -28.45
N VAL A 57 -20.20 15.41 -27.87
CA VAL A 57 -20.19 16.56 -26.95
C VAL A 57 -20.78 17.79 -27.62
N ASN A 58 -20.38 18.08 -28.87
CA ASN A 58 -20.90 19.19 -29.66
C ASN A 58 -22.39 19.00 -29.95
N GLU A 59 -22.83 17.80 -30.34
CA GLU A 59 -24.25 17.51 -30.60
C GLU A 59 -25.09 17.75 -29.35
N TYR A 60 -24.68 17.24 -28.18
CA TYR A 60 -25.39 17.51 -26.93
C TYR A 60 -25.30 19.00 -26.53
N ARG A 61 -24.19 19.68 -26.82
CA ARG A 61 -24.03 21.10 -26.45
C ARG A 61 -24.83 22.05 -27.34
N SER A 62 -24.92 21.80 -28.66
CA SER A 62 -25.40 22.78 -29.63
C SER A 62 -26.51 22.30 -30.58
N SER A 63 -26.94 21.03 -30.52
CA SER A 63 -28.06 20.56 -31.35
C SER A 63 -29.35 21.33 -31.03
N LYS A 64 -30.14 21.62 -32.07
CA LYS A 64 -31.44 22.30 -31.95
C LYS A 64 -32.39 21.62 -30.96
N ARG A 65 -32.23 20.30 -30.75
CA ARG A 65 -33.02 19.50 -29.80
C ARG A 65 -32.88 19.96 -28.34
N TYR A 66 -31.78 20.62 -27.99
CA TYR A 66 -31.46 21.01 -26.62
C TYR A 66 -31.51 22.52 -26.38
N ILE A 67 -31.96 23.29 -27.38
CA ILE A 67 -32.17 24.75 -27.23
C ILE A 67 -33.19 25.00 -26.12
N GLY A 68 -32.82 25.81 -25.13
CA GLY A 68 -33.64 26.12 -23.95
C GLY A 68 -33.47 25.15 -22.78
N GLN A 69 -32.62 24.12 -22.90
CA GLN A 69 -32.22 23.27 -21.78
C GLN A 69 -30.94 23.79 -21.12
N PRO A 70 -30.60 23.37 -19.88
CA PRO A 70 -29.37 23.78 -19.19
C PRO A 70 -28.08 23.38 -19.93
N ASP A 71 -26.99 24.03 -19.55
CA ASP A 71 -25.65 23.72 -20.06
C ASP A 71 -25.22 22.29 -19.76
N LEU A 72 -24.52 21.69 -20.73
CA LEU A 72 -24.02 20.33 -20.65
C LEU A 72 -22.78 20.26 -19.76
N ILE A 73 -22.86 19.55 -18.64
CA ILE A 73 -21.71 19.17 -17.83
C ILE A 73 -21.15 17.86 -18.38
N THR A 74 -19.90 17.86 -18.86
CA THR A 74 -19.24 16.63 -19.32
C THR A 74 -18.33 16.11 -18.20
N LEU A 75 -18.56 14.87 -17.75
CA LEU A 75 -17.80 14.23 -16.67
C LEU A 75 -17.04 13.03 -17.20
N PHE A 76 -15.76 12.93 -16.88
CA PHE A 76 -14.97 11.71 -17.03
C PHE A 76 -14.96 11.01 -15.66
N SER A 77 -15.45 9.79 -15.57
CA SER A 77 -15.39 9.02 -14.33
C SER A 77 -14.92 7.60 -14.63
N GLY A 78 -14.12 7.07 -13.72
CA GLY A 78 -13.31 5.89 -13.91
C GLY A 78 -12.02 6.07 -13.11
N ASP A 79 -11.34 4.97 -12.80
CA ASP A 79 -10.12 4.98 -11.98
C ASP A 79 -9.06 5.91 -12.57
N ALA A 80 -9.03 7.17 -12.11
CA ALA A 80 -7.95 8.12 -12.40
C ALA A 80 -6.58 7.56 -11.97
N PHE A 81 -6.58 6.54 -11.10
CA PHE A 81 -5.42 5.82 -10.57
C PHE A 81 -5.55 4.30 -10.76
N ASN A 82 -5.63 3.84 -12.01
CA ASN A 82 -5.48 2.43 -12.34
C ASN A 82 -4.04 1.94 -11.96
N PRO A 83 -3.84 0.68 -11.50
CA PRO A 83 -2.53 0.07 -11.23
C PRO A 83 -1.47 0.22 -12.34
N SER A 84 -1.88 0.30 -13.61
CA SER A 84 -1.02 0.56 -14.77
C SER A 84 -0.55 2.03 -14.84
N LEU A 85 -1.34 2.97 -14.32
CA LEU A 85 -0.96 4.37 -14.16
C LEU A 85 -0.10 4.55 -12.90
N GLU A 86 -0.42 3.85 -11.80
CA GLU A 86 0.47 3.75 -10.63
C GLU A 86 1.82 3.12 -11.02
N SER A 87 1.82 2.07 -11.84
CA SER A 87 3.01 1.49 -12.45
C SER A 87 3.77 2.49 -13.32
N SER A 88 3.06 3.31 -14.10
CA SER A 88 3.68 4.32 -14.95
C SER A 88 4.29 5.46 -14.13
N VAL A 89 3.62 5.88 -13.04
CA VAL A 89 4.05 6.93 -12.10
C VAL A 89 5.21 6.44 -11.23
N THR A 90 5.13 5.22 -10.71
CA THR A 90 6.19 4.57 -9.93
C THR A 90 7.29 3.97 -10.80
N LYS A 91 7.15 4.03 -12.14
CA LYS A 91 7.98 3.31 -13.12
C LYS A 91 8.15 1.81 -12.80
N GLY A 92 7.16 1.20 -12.14
CA GLY A 92 7.19 -0.21 -11.75
C GLY A 92 8.30 -0.55 -10.75
N SER A 93 8.77 0.40 -9.93
CA SER A 93 9.81 0.14 -8.93
C SER A 93 9.43 -0.98 -7.93
N HIS A 94 8.15 -1.23 -7.73
CA HIS A 94 7.63 -2.32 -6.90
C HIS A 94 7.50 -3.65 -7.65
N MET A 95 7.51 -3.67 -9.00
CA MET A 95 7.30 -4.86 -9.83
C MET A 95 8.00 -4.71 -11.19
N SER A 96 9.00 -5.53 -11.48
CA SER A 96 9.62 -5.59 -12.82
C SER A 96 8.64 -6.21 -13.83
N LEU A 97 7.69 -5.40 -14.32
CA LEU A 97 6.55 -5.83 -15.13
C LEU A 97 6.95 -6.45 -16.49
N GLU A 98 8.06 -6.02 -17.07
CA GLU A 98 8.50 -6.50 -18.40
C GLU A 98 9.13 -7.91 -18.39
N LYS A 99 9.35 -8.52 -17.22
CA LYS A 99 9.96 -9.85 -17.13
C LYS A 99 8.99 -10.94 -17.62
N ALA A 100 9.51 -11.85 -18.44
CA ALA A 100 8.76 -13.02 -18.90
C ALA A 100 8.61 -14.04 -17.77
N ILE A 101 7.39 -14.39 -17.38
CA ILE A 101 7.11 -15.43 -16.38
C ILE A 101 6.90 -16.80 -17.02
N GLY A 102 6.39 -16.84 -18.25
CA GLY A 102 6.12 -18.07 -18.99
C GLY A 102 6.10 -17.85 -20.50
N TRP A 103 5.61 -18.85 -21.23
CA TRP A 103 5.48 -18.80 -22.67
C TRP A 103 4.16 -19.42 -23.12
N THR A 104 3.49 -18.81 -24.10
CA THR A 104 2.28 -19.35 -24.71
C THR A 104 2.52 -19.69 -26.17
N ALA A 105 2.13 -20.88 -26.60
CA ALA A 105 2.15 -21.37 -27.97
C ALA A 105 0.85 -21.09 -28.72
N ALA A 106 -0.24 -20.84 -28.00
CA ALA A 106 -1.52 -20.43 -28.57
C ALA A 106 -1.79 -18.93 -28.29
N PRO A 107 -2.48 -18.21 -29.18
CA PRO A 107 -2.93 -16.85 -28.88
C PRO A 107 -3.95 -16.87 -27.74
N LEU A 108 -3.77 -16.05 -26.69
CA LEU A 108 -4.71 -15.92 -25.58
C LEU A 108 -5.69 -14.79 -25.85
N ASP A 109 -6.97 -15.10 -26.03
CA ASP A 109 -7.98 -14.10 -26.38
C ASP A 109 -8.61 -13.46 -25.13
N ALA A 110 -8.14 -12.26 -24.76
CA ALA A 110 -8.63 -11.49 -23.63
C ALA A 110 -9.57 -10.34 -24.04
N ARG A 111 -10.01 -10.29 -25.31
CA ARG A 111 -10.90 -9.22 -25.81
C ARG A 111 -12.25 -9.27 -25.12
N PHE A 112 -12.81 -8.10 -24.80
CA PHE A 112 -14.16 -8.01 -24.22
C PHE A 112 -15.23 -8.57 -25.15
N THR A 113 -15.04 -8.41 -26.46
CA THR A 113 -15.88 -8.98 -27.52
C THR A 113 -15.84 -10.51 -27.60
N THR A 114 -14.90 -11.17 -26.94
CA THR A 114 -14.86 -12.63 -26.82
C THR A 114 -15.25 -13.05 -25.40
N VAL A 115 -14.49 -12.63 -24.39
CA VAL A 115 -14.61 -13.16 -23.01
C VAL A 115 -15.96 -12.89 -22.37
N ARG A 116 -16.72 -11.88 -22.84
CA ARG A 116 -18.03 -11.49 -22.27
C ARG A 116 -19.23 -12.08 -23.00
N VAL A 117 -19.03 -12.78 -24.12
CA VAL A 117 -20.13 -13.31 -24.97
C VAL A 117 -19.91 -14.75 -25.41
N LYS A 118 -18.66 -15.24 -25.40
CA LYS A 118 -18.29 -16.57 -25.86
C LYS A 118 -17.24 -17.16 -24.90
N GLU A 119 -17.04 -18.46 -25.01
CA GLU A 119 -15.93 -19.15 -24.35
C GLU A 119 -14.59 -18.58 -24.86
N SER A 120 -13.67 -18.30 -23.94
CA SER A 120 -12.31 -17.90 -24.27
C SER A 120 -11.32 -18.94 -23.78
N ASN A 121 -10.27 -19.18 -24.56
CA ASN A 121 -9.19 -20.06 -24.13
C ASN A 121 -8.44 -19.53 -22.90
N LEU A 122 -8.31 -18.20 -22.75
CA LEU A 122 -7.77 -17.60 -21.53
C LEU A 122 -8.71 -17.84 -20.34
N GLY A 123 -10.02 -17.70 -20.56
CA GLY A 123 -11.05 -17.99 -19.56
C GLY A 123 -10.97 -19.43 -19.06
N ASN A 124 -10.89 -20.40 -19.97
CA ASN A 124 -10.72 -21.82 -19.66
C ASN A 124 -9.44 -22.07 -18.86
N PHE A 125 -8.31 -21.54 -19.33
CA PHE A 125 -7.01 -21.73 -18.70
C PHE A 125 -6.99 -21.27 -17.25
N VAL A 126 -7.52 -20.08 -16.99
CA VAL A 126 -7.55 -19.50 -15.65
C VAL A 126 -8.51 -20.27 -14.74
N CYS A 127 -9.70 -20.61 -15.24
CA CYS A 127 -10.68 -21.38 -14.46
C CYS A 127 -10.17 -22.80 -14.13
N ASP A 128 -9.43 -23.43 -15.05
CA ASP A 128 -8.85 -24.76 -14.84
C ASP A 128 -7.75 -24.71 -13.77
N ILE A 129 -6.86 -23.72 -13.82
CA ILE A 129 -5.84 -23.54 -12.77
C ILE A 129 -6.52 -23.26 -11.42
N MET A 130 -7.53 -22.39 -11.37
CA MET A 130 -8.29 -22.10 -10.15
C MET A 130 -8.91 -23.36 -9.53
N ARG A 131 -9.59 -24.17 -10.35
CA ARG A 131 -10.21 -25.42 -9.91
C ARG A 131 -9.17 -26.42 -9.42
N LEU A 132 -8.09 -26.61 -10.18
CA LEU A 132 -7.07 -27.63 -9.90
C LEU A 132 -6.18 -27.26 -8.72
N HIS A 133 -5.91 -25.96 -8.52
CA HIS A 133 -5.14 -25.46 -7.38
C HIS A 133 -5.86 -25.69 -6.05
N TYR A 134 -7.19 -25.55 -6.01
CA TYR A 134 -7.99 -25.76 -4.81
C TYR A 134 -8.66 -27.14 -4.73
N GLU A 135 -8.40 -28.03 -5.69
CA GLU A 135 -9.06 -29.34 -5.81
C GLU A 135 -10.60 -29.25 -5.76
N ALA A 136 -11.16 -28.18 -6.33
CA ALA A 136 -12.59 -27.93 -6.38
C ALA A 136 -13.29 -28.81 -7.44
N ASP A 137 -14.59 -29.05 -7.27
CA ASP A 137 -15.42 -29.79 -8.24
C ASP A 137 -15.56 -29.00 -9.54
N CYS A 138 -15.70 -27.67 -9.45
CA CYS A 138 -15.86 -26.76 -10.58
C CYS A 138 -15.31 -25.36 -10.26
N ALA A 139 -15.16 -24.52 -11.29
CA ALA A 139 -14.86 -23.10 -11.10
C ALA A 139 -15.74 -22.21 -11.98
N ILE A 140 -16.10 -21.04 -11.45
CA ILE A 140 -16.83 -19.98 -12.16
C ILE A 140 -16.10 -18.65 -11.94
N MET A 141 -15.77 -17.97 -13.04
CA MET A 141 -15.18 -16.65 -13.05
C MET A 141 -16.02 -15.71 -13.93
N ALA A 142 -16.47 -14.60 -13.36
CA ALA A 142 -17.09 -13.53 -14.12
C ALA A 142 -16.08 -12.94 -15.13
N SER A 143 -16.46 -12.80 -16.38
CA SER A 143 -15.61 -12.29 -17.47
C SER A 143 -15.06 -10.88 -17.24
N GLY A 144 -15.73 -10.06 -16.40
CA GLY A 144 -15.28 -8.74 -15.95
C GLY A 144 -14.00 -8.79 -15.11
N THR A 145 -13.57 -9.99 -14.70
CA THR A 145 -12.25 -10.26 -14.14
C THR A 145 -11.14 -10.02 -15.16
N ILE A 146 -11.37 -10.38 -16.43
CA ILE A 146 -10.38 -10.27 -17.50
C ILE A 146 -10.47 -8.87 -18.11
N ARG A 147 -9.39 -8.08 -17.97
CA ARG A 147 -9.32 -6.66 -18.35
C ARG A 147 -8.31 -6.32 -19.47
N GLY A 148 -7.66 -7.33 -20.06
CA GLY A 148 -6.59 -7.10 -21.03
C GLY A 148 -7.03 -6.51 -22.39
N ASP A 149 -8.30 -6.68 -22.78
CA ASP A 149 -8.95 -6.25 -24.04
C ASP A 149 -8.11 -6.41 -25.33
N GLN A 150 -7.31 -7.45 -25.39
CA GLN A 150 -6.45 -7.72 -26.52
C GLN A 150 -6.22 -9.21 -26.68
N ILE A 151 -5.60 -9.59 -27.79
CA ILE A 151 -5.15 -10.96 -27.99
C ILE A 151 -3.66 -11.01 -27.73
N TYR A 152 -3.27 -11.74 -26.70
CA TYR A 152 -1.86 -12.00 -26.44
C TYR A 152 -1.37 -13.04 -27.44
N PRO A 153 -0.42 -12.70 -28.31
CA PRO A 153 0.07 -13.61 -29.34
C PRO A 153 0.85 -14.79 -28.74
N PRO A 154 1.12 -15.85 -29.51
CA PRO A 154 2.15 -16.82 -29.17
C PRO A 154 3.50 -16.12 -28.90
N GLY A 155 4.15 -16.46 -27.78
CA GLY A 155 5.36 -15.79 -27.30
C GLY A 155 5.48 -15.77 -25.76
N PRO A 156 6.43 -14.99 -25.22
CA PRO A 156 6.61 -14.84 -23.78
C PRO A 156 5.41 -14.15 -23.14
N VAL A 157 4.92 -14.72 -22.04
CA VAL A 157 3.91 -14.11 -21.16
C VAL A 157 4.66 -13.37 -20.05
N ARG A 158 4.45 -12.05 -19.95
CA ARG A 158 5.12 -11.17 -18.99
C ARG A 158 4.28 -10.95 -17.75
N VAL A 159 4.92 -10.47 -16.68
CA VAL A 159 4.20 -10.01 -15.48
C VAL A 159 3.18 -8.93 -15.88
N LYS A 160 3.57 -8.01 -16.77
CA LYS A 160 2.69 -6.99 -17.34
C LYS A 160 1.43 -7.59 -17.97
N ASP A 161 1.57 -8.65 -18.77
CA ASP A 161 0.43 -9.27 -19.46
C ASP A 161 -0.59 -9.83 -18.45
N ILE A 162 -0.11 -10.42 -17.35
CA ILE A 162 -0.97 -10.90 -16.26
C ILE A 162 -1.58 -9.73 -15.49
N THR A 163 -0.82 -8.68 -15.18
CA THR A 163 -1.33 -7.50 -14.48
C THR A 163 -2.36 -6.73 -15.30
N ASP A 164 -2.14 -6.60 -16.61
CA ASP A 164 -3.10 -5.98 -17.55
C ASP A 164 -4.38 -6.83 -17.67
N CYS A 165 -4.25 -8.16 -17.65
CA CYS A 165 -5.40 -9.07 -17.64
C CYS A 165 -6.16 -9.08 -16.31
N PHE A 166 -5.45 -9.03 -15.18
CA PHE A 166 -5.97 -9.21 -13.83
C PHE A 166 -5.48 -8.07 -12.92
N PRO A 167 -5.97 -6.83 -13.12
CA PRO A 167 -5.49 -5.67 -12.39
C PRO A 167 -5.99 -5.61 -10.95
N PHE A 168 -7.10 -6.30 -10.64
CA PHE A 168 -7.71 -6.27 -9.31
C PHE A 168 -7.10 -7.33 -8.39
N GLU A 169 -6.85 -6.94 -7.14
CA GLU A 169 -6.40 -7.82 -6.06
C GLU A 169 -7.57 -8.63 -5.48
N ASP A 170 -8.32 -9.33 -6.33
CA ASP A 170 -9.41 -10.19 -5.85
C ASP A 170 -8.91 -11.61 -5.59
N PRO A 171 -8.97 -12.10 -4.34
CA PRO A 171 -8.59 -13.45 -3.99
C PRO A 171 -9.61 -14.46 -4.52
N VAL A 172 -9.10 -15.67 -4.77
CA VAL A 172 -9.91 -16.83 -5.10
C VAL A 172 -10.51 -17.41 -3.82
N VAL A 173 -11.83 -17.50 -3.78
CA VAL A 173 -12.63 -18.03 -2.66
C VAL A 173 -13.17 -19.40 -3.06
N VAL A 174 -13.19 -20.32 -2.10
CA VAL A 174 -13.73 -21.67 -2.30
C VAL A 174 -15.00 -21.83 -1.49
N LEU A 175 -16.12 -22.03 -2.19
CA LEU A 175 -17.45 -22.13 -1.62
C LEU A 175 -17.98 -23.55 -1.72
N ARG A 176 -18.73 -23.99 -0.71
CA ARG A 176 -19.60 -25.16 -0.78
C ARG A 176 -21.02 -24.68 -1.07
N VAL A 177 -21.52 -25.02 -2.26
CA VAL A 177 -22.82 -24.55 -2.79
C VAL A 177 -23.63 -25.70 -3.37
N THR A 178 -24.95 -25.56 -3.43
CA THR A 178 -25.83 -26.53 -4.10
C THR A 178 -25.70 -26.46 -5.62
N GLY A 179 -26.05 -27.54 -6.32
CA GLY A 179 -26.16 -27.51 -7.79
C GLY A 179 -27.14 -26.45 -8.29
N GLN A 180 -28.21 -26.16 -7.53
CA GLN A 180 -29.14 -25.06 -7.85
C GLN A 180 -28.45 -23.69 -7.81
N ALA A 181 -27.63 -23.41 -6.79
CA ALA A 181 -26.93 -22.13 -6.70
C ALA A 181 -25.94 -21.91 -7.86
N ILE A 182 -25.33 -23.00 -8.35
CA ILE A 182 -24.49 -23.00 -9.55
C ILE A 182 -25.33 -22.67 -10.79
N LEU A 183 -26.48 -23.30 -10.99
CA LEU A 183 -27.39 -23.01 -12.09
C LEU A 183 -27.85 -21.54 -12.07
N ASP A 184 -28.25 -21.03 -10.91
CA ASP A 184 -28.67 -19.64 -10.73
C ASP A 184 -27.53 -18.66 -11.07
N ALA A 185 -26.29 -19.01 -10.73
CA ALA A 185 -25.11 -18.22 -11.09
C ALA A 185 -24.88 -18.21 -12.62
N LEU A 186 -25.05 -19.35 -13.29
CA LEU A 186 -24.95 -19.43 -14.76
C LEU A 186 -26.05 -18.63 -15.45
N GLU A 187 -27.30 -18.75 -14.99
CA GLU A 187 -28.44 -17.95 -15.45
C GLU A 187 -28.19 -16.45 -15.28
N ASN A 188 -27.66 -16.02 -14.12
CA ASN A 188 -27.25 -14.64 -13.92
C ASN A 188 -26.16 -14.23 -14.92
N GLY A 189 -25.20 -15.10 -15.20
CA GLY A 189 -24.12 -14.84 -16.15
C GLY A 189 -24.61 -14.56 -17.58
N VAL A 190 -25.66 -15.24 -18.03
CA VAL A 190 -26.24 -15.06 -19.38
C VAL A 190 -27.46 -14.12 -19.42
N SER A 191 -27.89 -13.59 -18.27
CA SER A 191 -29.11 -12.79 -18.12
C SER A 191 -29.16 -11.53 -18.99
N LEU A 192 -28.03 -10.85 -19.17
CA LEU A 192 -27.91 -9.63 -19.98
C LEU A 192 -27.32 -9.87 -21.37
N TYR A 193 -27.07 -11.12 -21.76
CA TYR A 193 -26.58 -11.44 -23.10
C TYR A 193 -27.49 -10.85 -24.19
N PRO A 194 -26.96 -10.26 -25.29
CA PRO A 194 -25.54 -10.20 -25.71
C PRO A 194 -24.77 -8.95 -25.24
N ALA A 195 -25.24 -8.23 -24.21
CA ALA A 195 -24.50 -7.08 -23.69
C ALA A 195 -23.09 -7.50 -23.26
N LEU A 196 -22.08 -6.67 -23.58
CA LEU A 196 -20.67 -6.87 -23.20
C LEU A 196 -20.45 -6.61 -21.71
N GLU A 197 -21.25 -7.24 -20.86
CA GLU A 197 -21.27 -7.10 -19.41
C GLU A 197 -20.26 -8.03 -18.75
N GLY A 198 -19.66 -7.59 -17.65
CA GLY A 198 -18.65 -8.37 -16.94
C GLY A 198 -19.18 -9.64 -16.27
N ARG A 199 -20.51 -9.79 -16.14
CA ARG A 199 -21.12 -10.93 -15.45
C ARG A 199 -21.08 -12.25 -16.22
N PHE A 200 -20.79 -12.24 -17.53
CA PHE A 200 -20.76 -13.48 -18.31
C PHE A 200 -19.77 -14.49 -17.72
N ALA A 201 -20.20 -15.73 -17.50
CA ALA A 201 -19.47 -16.72 -16.72
C ALA A 201 -18.53 -17.57 -17.59
N GLN A 202 -17.21 -17.43 -17.37
CA GLN A 202 -16.20 -18.39 -17.80
C GLN A 202 -16.11 -19.53 -16.77
N VAL A 203 -15.90 -20.76 -17.22
CA VAL A 203 -16.10 -21.94 -16.36
C VAL A 203 -15.05 -23.04 -16.51
N SER A 204 -14.88 -23.84 -15.46
CA SER A 204 -14.11 -25.08 -15.47
C SER A 204 -14.93 -26.26 -14.96
N ASN A 205 -14.85 -27.39 -15.66
CA ASN A 205 -15.59 -28.63 -15.39
C ASN A 205 -17.13 -28.47 -15.40
N ILE A 206 -17.62 -27.40 -16.04
CA ILE A 206 -19.02 -27.11 -16.32
C ILE A 206 -19.14 -26.95 -17.83
N THR A 207 -20.15 -27.58 -18.43
CA THR A 207 -20.56 -27.34 -19.82
C THR A 207 -22.00 -26.85 -19.80
N TYR A 208 -22.32 -25.74 -20.47
CA TYR A 208 -23.68 -25.25 -20.57
C TYR A 208 -24.02 -24.70 -21.96
N GLU A 209 -25.27 -24.92 -22.35
CA GLU A 209 -25.88 -24.42 -23.56
C GLU A 209 -26.99 -23.44 -23.19
N PHE A 210 -26.99 -22.26 -23.79
CA PHE A 210 -28.02 -21.25 -23.52
C PHE A 210 -28.66 -20.71 -24.78
N ASP A 211 -29.93 -20.34 -24.65
CA ASP A 211 -30.74 -19.73 -25.69
C ASP A 211 -31.00 -18.25 -25.32
N PRO A 212 -30.39 -17.29 -26.03
CA PRO A 212 -30.62 -15.87 -25.83
C PRO A 212 -32.07 -15.42 -25.98
N LEU A 213 -32.88 -16.17 -26.75
CA LEU A 213 -34.28 -15.85 -27.02
C LEU A 213 -35.18 -16.11 -25.81
N LYS A 214 -34.72 -16.92 -24.84
CA LYS A 214 -35.46 -17.18 -23.61
C LYS A 214 -35.35 -16.00 -22.63
N PRO A 215 -36.38 -15.80 -21.78
CA PRO A 215 -36.34 -14.75 -20.77
C PRO A 215 -35.16 -14.96 -19.80
N PRO A 216 -34.50 -13.89 -19.31
CA PRO A 216 -33.46 -13.97 -18.29
C PRO A 216 -33.92 -14.80 -17.07
N GLY A 217 -33.09 -15.75 -16.61
CA GLY A 217 -33.44 -16.70 -15.55
C GLY A 217 -33.98 -18.05 -16.05
N SER A 218 -34.17 -18.23 -17.36
CA SER A 218 -34.47 -19.52 -17.98
C SER A 218 -33.74 -19.71 -19.32
N ARG A 219 -32.58 -19.06 -19.46
CA ARG A 219 -31.77 -19.06 -20.69
C ARG A 219 -30.92 -20.31 -20.81
N ILE A 220 -30.45 -20.89 -19.71
CA ILE A 220 -29.70 -22.13 -19.70
C ILE A 220 -30.65 -23.26 -20.10
N THR A 221 -30.39 -23.87 -21.26
CA THR A 221 -31.23 -24.93 -21.83
C THR A 221 -30.73 -26.32 -21.46
N LYS A 222 -29.41 -26.49 -21.38
CA LYS A 222 -28.74 -27.72 -20.99
C LYS A 222 -27.49 -27.34 -20.20
N TRP A 223 -27.18 -28.07 -19.14
CA TRP A 223 -25.89 -27.94 -18.47
C TRP A 223 -25.47 -29.24 -17.79
N GLU A 224 -24.17 -29.44 -17.70
CA GLU A 224 -23.53 -30.64 -17.15
C GLU A 224 -22.35 -30.20 -16.27
N LEU A 225 -22.12 -30.91 -15.18
CA LEU A 225 -20.99 -30.73 -14.29
C LEU A 225 -20.21 -32.03 -14.22
N GLY A 226 -18.93 -32.00 -14.58
CA GLY A 226 -18.10 -33.22 -14.66
C GLY A 226 -18.52 -34.20 -15.75
N GLY A 227 -19.19 -33.72 -16.82
CA GLY A 227 -19.66 -34.55 -17.93
C GLY A 227 -20.95 -35.34 -17.65
N ALA A 228 -21.60 -35.10 -16.51
CA ALA A 228 -22.91 -35.65 -16.17
C ALA A 228 -23.91 -34.51 -15.86
N PRO A 229 -25.22 -34.74 -16.05
CA PRO A 229 -26.25 -33.80 -15.57
C PRO A 229 -26.06 -33.56 -14.07
N ALA A 230 -25.95 -32.30 -13.67
CA ALA A 230 -25.68 -31.94 -12.29
C ALA A 230 -26.91 -32.15 -11.40
N ASP A 231 -26.69 -32.63 -10.18
CA ASP A 231 -27.75 -32.79 -9.18
C ASP A 231 -27.96 -31.45 -8.45
N LEU A 232 -29.15 -30.87 -8.60
CA LEU A 232 -29.49 -29.56 -8.05
C LEU A 232 -29.41 -29.50 -6.53
N GLN A 233 -29.62 -30.63 -5.83
CA GLN A 233 -29.63 -30.68 -4.37
C GLN A 233 -28.28 -31.11 -3.78
N LYS A 234 -27.37 -31.64 -4.61
CA LYS A 234 -26.03 -32.03 -4.18
C LYS A 234 -25.19 -30.78 -3.87
N MET A 235 -24.41 -30.85 -2.79
CA MET A 235 -23.39 -29.86 -2.47
C MET A 235 -22.12 -30.12 -3.28
N TYR A 236 -21.62 -29.08 -3.94
CA TYR A 236 -20.39 -29.07 -4.71
C TYR A 236 -19.41 -28.05 -4.12
N VAL A 237 -18.12 -28.30 -4.32
CA VAL A 237 -17.03 -27.36 -4.03
C VAL A 237 -16.80 -26.51 -5.28
N LEU A 238 -17.16 -25.23 -5.22
CA LEU A 238 -17.03 -24.24 -6.27
C LEU A 238 -15.88 -23.29 -5.95
N CYS A 239 -14.96 -23.12 -6.91
CA CYS A 239 -13.92 -22.11 -6.85
C CYS A 239 -14.36 -20.86 -7.62
N THR A 240 -14.33 -19.69 -6.98
CA THR A 240 -14.77 -18.41 -7.58
C THR A 240 -13.99 -17.23 -7.02
N ARG A 241 -14.39 -15.98 -7.34
CA ARG A 241 -13.78 -14.76 -6.80
C ARG A 241 -14.52 -14.27 -5.56
N GLY A 242 -13.80 -13.62 -4.66
CA GLY A 242 -14.39 -12.89 -3.53
C GLY A 242 -15.49 -11.91 -3.94
N TYR A 243 -15.29 -11.16 -5.03
CA TYR A 243 -16.31 -10.29 -5.63
C TYR A 243 -17.65 -11.01 -5.89
N MET A 244 -17.61 -12.25 -6.40
CA MET A 244 -18.81 -13.06 -6.66
C MET A 244 -19.38 -13.67 -5.37
N ALA A 245 -18.52 -14.08 -4.43
CA ALA A 245 -18.91 -14.59 -3.12
C ALA A 245 -19.61 -13.53 -2.24
N ARG A 246 -19.39 -12.23 -2.52
CA ARG A 246 -20.12 -11.09 -1.93
C ARG A 246 -21.45 -10.77 -2.64
N GLY A 247 -21.89 -11.61 -3.57
CA GLY A 247 -23.15 -11.44 -4.30
C GLY A 247 -23.17 -10.27 -5.30
N LYS A 248 -22.00 -9.72 -5.68
CA LYS A 248 -21.89 -8.62 -6.64
C LYS A 248 -22.21 -9.09 -8.06
N ASP A 249 -22.52 -8.17 -8.98
CA ASP A 249 -22.97 -8.46 -10.36
C ASP A 249 -24.20 -9.39 -10.47
N GLY A 250 -24.99 -9.51 -9.40
CA GLY A 250 -26.18 -10.37 -9.36
C GLY A 250 -25.90 -11.82 -8.96
N PHE A 251 -24.66 -12.18 -8.59
CA PHE A 251 -24.31 -13.52 -8.11
C PHE A 251 -24.79 -13.80 -6.67
N ALA A 252 -26.00 -13.35 -6.32
CA ALA A 252 -26.59 -13.52 -4.99
C ALA A 252 -26.73 -15.00 -4.57
N SER A 253 -26.83 -15.92 -5.53
CA SER A 253 -26.83 -17.36 -5.28
C SER A 253 -25.51 -17.87 -4.67
N LEU A 254 -24.41 -17.15 -4.90
CA LEU A 254 -23.08 -17.46 -4.37
C LEU A 254 -22.75 -16.66 -3.10
N LEU A 255 -23.71 -15.88 -2.57
CA LEU A 255 -23.49 -15.06 -1.39
C LEU A 255 -23.06 -15.94 -0.20
N ALA A 256 -21.89 -15.65 0.36
CA ALA A 256 -21.33 -16.38 1.49
C ALA A 256 -22.15 -16.20 2.77
N LYS A 257 -22.17 -17.23 3.64
CA LYS A 257 -22.82 -17.20 4.96
C LYS A 257 -22.30 -16.07 5.84
N SER A 258 -21.02 -15.71 5.72
CA SER A 258 -20.39 -14.58 6.40
C SER A 258 -21.04 -13.23 6.04
N GLU A 259 -21.48 -13.10 4.78
CA GLU A 259 -22.15 -11.93 4.20
C GLU A 259 -23.70 -12.04 4.21
N GLY A 260 -24.25 -13.04 4.91
CA GLY A 260 -25.70 -13.25 5.05
C GLY A 260 -26.36 -14.12 3.98
N GLY A 261 -25.58 -14.82 3.16
CA GLY A 261 -26.10 -15.76 2.15
C GLY A 261 -26.11 -17.23 2.59
N THR A 262 -26.25 -18.14 1.61
CA THR A 262 -26.37 -19.58 1.84
C THR A 262 -25.09 -20.38 1.57
N ALA A 263 -24.12 -19.80 0.86
CA ALA A 263 -22.88 -20.47 0.47
C ALA A 263 -21.91 -20.60 1.64
N GLU A 264 -21.36 -21.79 1.89
CA GLU A 264 -20.40 -22.00 2.98
C GLU A 264 -18.97 -21.82 2.47
N GLU A 265 -18.20 -20.93 3.10
CA GLU A 265 -16.80 -20.70 2.74
C GLU A 265 -15.91 -21.82 3.30
N ILE A 266 -15.22 -22.53 2.40
CA ILE A 266 -14.14 -23.47 2.74
C ILE A 266 -12.81 -22.71 2.80
N VAL A 267 -12.60 -21.80 1.86
CA VAL A 267 -11.49 -20.84 1.82
C VAL A 267 -12.12 -19.47 1.63
N ASP A 268 -11.94 -18.59 2.61
CA ASP A 268 -12.43 -17.20 2.61
C ASP A 268 -11.50 -16.28 1.80
N GLU A 269 -11.88 -15.00 1.67
CA GLU A 269 -11.06 -14.01 0.95
C GLU A 269 -9.65 -13.87 1.55
N GLU A 270 -9.50 -13.99 2.88
CA GLU A 270 -8.19 -13.92 3.55
C GLU A 270 -7.29 -15.15 3.28
N GLY A 271 -7.88 -16.35 3.17
CA GLY A 271 -7.17 -17.58 2.84
C GLY A 271 -6.94 -17.80 1.34
N GLY A 272 -7.58 -16.98 0.50
CA GLY A 272 -7.54 -17.06 -0.95
C GLY A 272 -6.27 -16.49 -1.58
N ILE A 273 -5.75 -17.15 -2.62
CA ILE A 273 -4.65 -16.60 -3.43
C ILE A 273 -5.20 -15.70 -4.52
N LEU A 274 -4.52 -14.59 -4.81
CA LEU A 274 -4.83 -13.73 -5.96
C LEU A 274 -4.65 -14.50 -7.27
N ILE A 275 -5.55 -14.32 -8.23
CA ILE A 275 -5.45 -14.97 -9.56
C ILE A 275 -4.11 -14.65 -10.22
N SER A 276 -3.66 -13.40 -10.16
CA SER A 276 -2.37 -12.98 -10.70
C SER A 276 -1.18 -13.72 -10.05
N MET A 277 -1.23 -13.95 -8.73
CA MET A 277 -0.21 -14.71 -8.00
C MET A 277 -0.28 -16.20 -8.33
N MET A 278 -1.48 -16.76 -8.44
CA MET A 278 -1.69 -18.16 -8.83
C MET A 278 -1.11 -18.45 -10.21
N LEU A 279 -1.36 -17.57 -11.19
CA LEU A 279 -0.81 -17.69 -12.54
C LEU A 279 0.72 -17.57 -12.54
N ARG A 280 1.29 -16.65 -11.74
CA ARG A 280 2.75 -16.55 -11.57
C ARG A 280 3.36 -17.84 -10.99
N GLN A 281 2.77 -18.38 -9.94
CA GLN A 281 3.24 -19.64 -9.33
C GLN A 281 3.09 -20.83 -10.28
N TYR A 282 2.02 -20.88 -11.07
CA TYR A 282 1.83 -21.88 -12.11
C TYR A 282 2.95 -21.83 -13.17
N PHE A 283 3.23 -20.65 -13.73
CA PHE A 283 4.32 -20.51 -14.70
C PHE A 283 5.71 -20.78 -14.09
N MET A 284 5.90 -20.42 -12.82
CA MET A 284 7.11 -20.78 -12.09
C MET A 284 7.26 -22.29 -11.93
N ALA A 285 6.16 -23.00 -11.63
CA ALA A 285 6.17 -24.45 -11.55
C ALA A 285 6.57 -25.10 -12.89
N LEU A 286 6.04 -24.61 -14.02
CA LEU A 286 6.43 -25.08 -15.37
C LEU A 286 7.94 -24.94 -15.65
N LYS A 287 8.57 -23.88 -15.13
CA LYS A 287 10.01 -23.62 -15.28
C LYS A 287 10.87 -24.50 -14.36
N VAL A 288 10.42 -24.71 -13.13
CA VAL A 288 11.27 -25.16 -12.01
C VAL A 288 11.11 -26.63 -11.66
N LEU A 289 9.94 -27.24 -11.89
CA LEU A 289 9.69 -28.65 -11.57
C LEU A 289 10.71 -29.61 -12.22
N ASP A 290 11.27 -29.27 -13.39
CA ASP A 290 12.32 -30.06 -14.04
C ASP A 290 13.76 -29.71 -13.56
N GLN A 291 13.96 -28.62 -12.81
CA GLN A 291 15.29 -28.05 -12.48
C GLN A 291 15.67 -28.07 -10.99
N TRP A 292 14.73 -28.21 -10.05
CA TRP A 292 15.01 -28.08 -8.61
C TRP A 292 14.91 -29.39 -7.83
N THR A 293 15.98 -29.72 -7.10
CA THR A 293 16.07 -30.86 -6.15
C THR A 293 15.60 -30.55 -4.72
N HIS A 294 15.19 -29.31 -4.41
CA HIS A 294 15.04 -28.84 -3.02
C HIS A 294 13.67 -28.19 -2.68
N TRP A 295 12.62 -28.45 -3.45
CA TRP A 295 11.27 -28.14 -2.96
C TRP A 295 10.92 -29.03 -1.76
N SER A 296 10.12 -28.51 -0.83
CA SER A 296 9.51 -29.39 0.17
C SER A 296 8.60 -30.38 -0.58
N PRO A 297 8.66 -31.69 -0.28
CA PRO A 297 7.87 -32.71 -0.99
C PRO A 297 6.38 -32.38 -1.17
N PRO A 298 5.67 -31.74 -0.21
CA PRO A 298 4.26 -31.38 -0.40
C PRO A 298 4.00 -30.38 -1.52
N MET A 299 4.88 -29.38 -1.68
CA MET A 299 4.70 -28.33 -2.67
C MET A 299 4.98 -28.85 -4.08
N GLU A 300 5.99 -29.73 -4.21
CA GLU A 300 6.33 -30.39 -5.48
C GLU A 300 5.19 -31.29 -5.92
N HIS A 301 4.64 -32.04 -4.96
CA HIS A 301 3.46 -32.86 -5.19
C HIS A 301 2.23 -32.03 -5.56
N HIS A 302 2.02 -30.86 -4.93
CA HIS A 302 0.89 -29.97 -5.23
C HIS A 302 0.97 -29.41 -6.65
N TRP A 303 2.02 -28.63 -6.96
CA TRP A 303 2.13 -28.00 -8.27
C TRP A 303 2.43 -29.00 -9.38
N GLY A 304 3.17 -30.09 -9.12
CA GLY A 304 3.33 -31.19 -10.07
C GLY A 304 1.99 -31.81 -10.46
N ARG A 305 1.06 -31.97 -9.50
CA ARG A 305 -0.31 -32.42 -9.77
C ARG A 305 -1.14 -31.38 -10.53
N VAL A 306 -1.03 -30.11 -10.17
CA VAL A 306 -1.74 -29.02 -10.87
C VAL A 306 -1.25 -28.94 -12.33
N VAL A 307 0.06 -28.86 -12.55
CA VAL A 307 0.68 -28.78 -13.88
C VAL A 307 0.30 -30.00 -14.72
N SER A 308 0.44 -31.22 -14.20
CA SER A 308 0.07 -32.44 -14.94
C SER A 308 -1.42 -32.48 -15.30
N LYS A 309 -2.31 -32.06 -14.40
CA LYS A 309 -3.76 -32.01 -14.70
C LYS A 309 -4.14 -30.89 -15.67
N VAL A 310 -3.48 -29.73 -15.60
CA VAL A 310 -3.69 -28.65 -16.58
C VAL A 310 -3.21 -29.09 -17.96
N ASP A 311 -2.08 -29.80 -18.06
CA ASP A 311 -1.53 -30.32 -19.32
C ASP A 311 -2.54 -31.21 -20.10
N HIS A 312 -3.39 -31.96 -19.38
CA HIS A 312 -4.44 -32.79 -20.01
C HIS A 312 -5.48 -31.96 -20.78
N HIS A 313 -5.79 -30.74 -20.32
CA HIS A 313 -6.75 -29.82 -20.96
C HIS A 313 -6.07 -28.79 -21.87
N HIS A 314 -4.85 -28.39 -21.50
CA HIS A 314 -4.08 -27.33 -22.11
C HIS A 314 -2.65 -27.82 -22.31
N PRO A 315 -2.38 -28.52 -23.42
CA PRO A 315 -1.12 -29.22 -23.61
C PRO A 315 0.07 -28.25 -23.59
N HIS A 316 1.17 -28.72 -23.00
CA HIS A 316 2.43 -28.02 -22.95
C HIS A 316 3.36 -28.50 -24.05
N LEU A 317 3.99 -27.57 -24.77
CA LEU A 317 5.12 -27.90 -25.64
C LEU A 317 6.38 -28.02 -24.77
N GLN A 318 7.11 -29.12 -24.95
CA GLN A 318 8.38 -29.35 -24.26
C GLN A 318 9.41 -28.30 -24.65
N PRO A 319 10.30 -27.87 -23.73
CA PRO A 319 11.36 -26.91 -24.03
C PRO A 319 12.11 -27.30 -25.30
N GLY A 320 12.46 -26.32 -26.14
CA GLY A 320 13.18 -26.57 -27.39
C GLY A 320 14.43 -27.43 -27.16
N SER A 321 14.57 -28.53 -27.91
CA SER A 321 15.74 -29.41 -27.80
C SER A 321 17.02 -28.66 -28.17
N THR A 322 18.00 -28.65 -27.27
CA THR A 322 19.34 -28.09 -27.50
C THR A 322 20.03 -28.74 -28.71
N THR A 323 19.55 -29.90 -29.19
CA THR A 323 20.09 -30.61 -30.35
C THR A 323 19.97 -29.81 -31.65
N ALA A 324 18.98 -28.92 -31.80
CA ALA A 324 18.89 -28.05 -32.98
C ALA A 324 20.08 -27.07 -33.09
N LEU A 325 20.72 -26.72 -31.96
CA LEU A 325 21.94 -25.92 -31.93
C LEU A 325 23.22 -26.74 -32.11
N LEU A 326 23.21 -28.06 -31.96
CA LEU A 326 24.40 -28.89 -32.17
C LEU A 326 24.69 -29.16 -33.65
N ILE A 327 23.67 -29.09 -34.52
CA ILE A 327 23.85 -29.16 -35.98
C ILE A 327 24.35 -27.82 -36.54
N ALA A 328 24.16 -26.72 -35.81
CA ALA A 328 24.94 -25.51 -36.04
C ALA A 328 26.32 -25.72 -35.43
N GLU A 329 27.30 -26.11 -36.25
CA GLU A 329 28.70 -26.28 -35.84
C GLU A 329 29.14 -25.17 -34.88
N PRO A 330 29.92 -25.50 -33.82
CA PRO A 330 30.29 -24.57 -32.77
C PRO A 330 31.34 -23.59 -33.28
N ILE A 331 30.93 -22.60 -34.07
CA ILE A 331 31.74 -21.43 -34.36
C ILE A 331 31.69 -20.52 -33.13
N ALA A 332 32.70 -20.69 -32.29
CA ALA A 332 33.24 -19.70 -31.37
C ALA A 332 32.29 -19.18 -30.28
N ARG A 333 32.07 -20.02 -29.26
CA ARG A 333 32.12 -19.52 -27.87
C ARG A 333 33.57 -19.09 -27.59
N GLN A 334 33.74 -17.91 -26.98
CA GLN A 334 34.99 -17.33 -26.48
C GLN A 334 36.05 -16.91 -27.53
N LYS A 335 35.86 -15.71 -28.09
CA LYS A 335 36.82 -14.58 -28.09
C LYS A 335 36.21 -13.45 -28.91
N ASP A 336 36.51 -12.21 -28.54
CA ASP A 336 36.13 -10.97 -29.24
C ASP A 336 34.75 -10.38 -28.90
N PHE A 337 34.57 -9.98 -27.63
CA PHE A 337 33.70 -8.83 -27.28
C PHE A 337 34.51 -7.62 -26.79
N ARG A 338 35.84 -7.62 -27.01
CA ARG A 338 36.70 -6.44 -26.86
C ARG A 338 37.20 -6.04 -28.24
N GLY A 339 36.79 -4.87 -28.74
CA GLY A 339 37.58 -4.14 -29.73
C GLY A 339 37.13 -4.16 -31.19
N ARG A 340 35.83 -4.25 -31.50
CA ARG A 340 35.36 -3.67 -32.79
C ARG A 340 34.66 -2.35 -32.53
N SER A 341 35.37 -1.28 -32.83
CA SER A 341 34.82 0.05 -33.06
C SER A 341 33.68 -0.09 -34.07
N LEU A 342 32.45 0.18 -33.61
CA LEU A 342 31.27 0.27 -34.46
C LEU A 342 31.43 1.52 -35.33
N SER A 343 31.89 1.34 -36.57
CA SER A 343 31.72 2.33 -37.62
C SER A 343 30.21 2.43 -37.94
N PRO A 344 29.63 3.63 -38.10
CA PRO A 344 28.16 3.80 -38.18
C PRO A 344 27.53 3.34 -39.49
N ASP A 345 28.31 2.98 -40.51
CA ASP A 345 27.78 2.63 -41.82
C ASP A 345 27.76 1.10 -42.01
N ASN A 346 26.67 0.47 -41.60
CA ASN A 346 26.21 -0.77 -42.19
C ASN A 346 24.68 -0.75 -42.16
N ASP A 347 24.10 -0.32 -43.28
CA ASP A 347 22.70 -0.51 -43.61
C ASP A 347 22.27 -1.94 -43.24
N GLU A 348 21.33 -2.04 -42.29
CA GLU A 348 20.70 -3.29 -41.82
C GLU A 348 19.96 -3.96 -42.99
N GLY A 349 20.70 -4.67 -43.86
CA GLY A 349 20.15 -5.35 -45.03
C GLY A 349 19.31 -6.57 -44.68
N TRP A 350 18.52 -7.04 -45.66
CA TRP A 350 17.65 -8.23 -45.57
C TRP A 350 18.38 -9.52 -45.12
N GLY A 351 19.71 -9.59 -45.19
CA GLY A 351 20.52 -10.71 -44.67
C GLY A 351 20.47 -10.90 -43.15
N ASP A 352 20.03 -9.89 -42.39
CA ASP A 352 19.77 -10.01 -40.94
C ASP A 352 18.41 -10.65 -40.62
N TRP A 353 17.52 -10.77 -41.60
CA TRP A 353 16.16 -11.32 -41.48
C TRP A 353 16.09 -12.80 -41.88
N THR A 354 17.16 -13.56 -41.69
CA THR A 354 17.10 -15.01 -41.87
C THR A 354 16.20 -15.61 -40.78
N ALA A 355 15.50 -16.71 -41.10
CA ALA A 355 14.69 -17.42 -40.13
C ALA A 355 15.52 -17.70 -38.86
N ALA A 356 16.73 -18.26 -38.98
CA ALA A 356 17.61 -18.55 -37.84
C ALA A 356 17.93 -17.34 -36.93
N ARG A 357 18.19 -16.14 -37.49
CA ARG A 357 18.42 -14.92 -36.69
C ARG A 357 17.15 -14.38 -36.04
N LEU A 358 16.02 -14.44 -36.74
CA LEU A 358 14.70 -14.15 -36.18
C LEU A 358 14.35 -15.09 -35.02
N ARG A 359 14.72 -16.38 -35.14
CA ARG A 359 14.61 -17.39 -34.07
C ARG A 359 15.48 -17.03 -32.86
N GLN A 360 16.77 -16.75 -33.08
CA GLN A 360 17.71 -16.35 -32.03
C GLN A 360 17.23 -15.11 -31.24
N ARG A 361 16.59 -14.15 -31.92
CA ARG A 361 15.99 -12.95 -31.29
C ARG A 361 14.73 -13.23 -30.48
N ARG A 362 13.96 -14.29 -30.77
CA ARG A 362 12.80 -14.71 -29.97
C ARG A 362 13.24 -15.41 -28.67
N CYS A 363 14.29 -16.22 -28.71
CA CYS A 363 14.78 -16.99 -27.55
C CYS A 363 15.35 -16.13 -26.41
N SER A 364 15.70 -14.85 -26.64
CA SER A 364 16.45 -14.02 -25.68
C SER A 364 15.63 -13.47 -24.50
N ALA A 365 14.37 -13.88 -24.35
CA ALA A 365 13.51 -13.43 -23.25
C ALA A 365 14.05 -13.88 -21.88
N VAL A 366 14.55 -12.93 -21.09
CA VAL A 366 15.12 -13.19 -19.77
C VAL A 366 14.00 -13.61 -18.81
N PRO A 367 14.09 -14.79 -18.18
CA PRO A 367 13.02 -15.30 -17.35
C PRO A 367 12.93 -14.53 -16.01
N PHE A 368 11.71 -14.40 -15.50
CA PHE A 368 11.44 -13.88 -14.16
C PHE A 368 12.13 -14.76 -13.11
N ASN A 369 12.76 -14.11 -12.13
CA ASN A 369 13.46 -14.75 -11.03
C ASN A 369 13.00 -14.11 -9.72
N GLU A 370 12.19 -14.83 -8.94
CA GLU A 370 11.67 -14.38 -7.64
C GLU A 370 12.77 -14.12 -6.61
N ARG A 371 13.99 -14.66 -6.80
CA ARG A 371 15.08 -14.43 -5.85
C ARG A 371 15.60 -12.99 -5.85
N VAL A 372 15.15 -12.14 -6.76
CA VAL A 372 15.58 -10.74 -6.90
C VAL A 372 14.34 -9.85 -7.02
N VAL A 373 13.65 -9.61 -5.89
CA VAL A 373 12.56 -8.63 -5.82
C VAL A 373 13.10 -7.23 -5.51
N ASP A 374 14.22 -7.09 -4.79
CA ASP A 374 14.68 -5.77 -4.34
C ASP A 374 15.79 -5.13 -5.20
N ASP A 375 16.47 -5.86 -6.10
CA ASP A 375 17.59 -5.32 -6.91
C ASP A 375 17.58 -5.78 -8.37
N ALA A 376 16.39 -5.83 -8.98
CA ALA A 376 16.27 -6.13 -10.39
C ALA A 376 16.72 -4.92 -11.23
N THR A 377 18.03 -4.83 -11.50
CA THR A 377 18.55 -4.02 -12.60
C THR A 377 17.75 -4.38 -13.87
N PRO A 378 17.16 -3.40 -14.59
CA PRO A 378 16.43 -3.69 -15.81
C PRO A 378 17.39 -4.45 -16.73
N ALA A 379 17.02 -5.69 -17.09
CA ALA A 379 17.88 -6.57 -17.87
C ALA A 379 18.41 -5.80 -19.08
N GLN A 380 19.71 -5.92 -19.36
CA GLN A 380 20.42 -5.14 -20.37
C GLN A 380 19.76 -5.20 -21.78
N ASN A 381 18.87 -6.17 -22.03
CA ASN A 381 18.17 -6.38 -23.30
C ASN A 381 16.72 -5.82 -23.33
N THR A 382 16.26 -5.07 -22.33
CA THR A 382 14.86 -4.58 -22.29
C THR A 382 14.52 -3.71 -23.51
N GLU A 383 15.45 -2.86 -23.96
CA GLU A 383 15.23 -2.01 -25.13
C GLU A 383 15.25 -2.81 -26.44
N GLU A 384 16.12 -3.82 -26.54
CA GLU A 384 16.12 -4.75 -27.66
C GLU A 384 14.78 -5.50 -27.75
N MET A 385 14.27 -5.96 -26.60
CA MET A 385 12.99 -6.64 -26.51
C MET A 385 11.82 -5.72 -26.90
N ARG A 386 11.84 -4.44 -26.49
CA ARG A 386 10.87 -3.42 -26.92
C ARG A 386 10.96 -3.12 -28.41
N ARG A 387 12.17 -3.01 -28.96
CA ARG A 387 12.41 -2.80 -30.40
C ARG A 387 11.88 -3.99 -31.20
N ILE A 388 12.14 -5.22 -30.74
CA ILE A 388 11.62 -6.47 -31.33
C ILE A 388 10.09 -6.51 -31.25
N ASP A 389 9.49 -6.21 -30.09
CA ASP A 389 8.02 -6.16 -29.94
C ASP A 389 7.40 -5.15 -30.88
N ARG A 390 7.97 -3.94 -30.95
CA ARG A 390 7.48 -2.87 -31.82
C ARG A 390 7.60 -3.28 -33.30
N GLN A 391 8.73 -3.86 -33.70
CA GLN A 391 8.92 -4.42 -35.03
C GLN A 391 7.91 -5.52 -35.32
N MET A 392 7.67 -6.43 -34.37
CA MET A 392 6.70 -7.52 -34.51
C MET A 392 5.25 -7.00 -34.60
N GLN A 393 4.89 -5.98 -33.80
CA GLN A 393 3.61 -5.29 -33.91
C GLN A 393 3.44 -4.66 -35.29
N ILE A 394 4.46 -3.99 -35.82
CA ILE A 394 4.46 -3.44 -37.17
C ILE A 394 4.33 -4.55 -38.21
N MET A 395 5.14 -5.61 -38.14
CA MET A 395 5.07 -6.77 -39.04
C MET A 395 3.70 -7.42 -39.02
N ARG A 396 3.06 -7.55 -37.85
CA ARG A 396 1.69 -8.09 -37.74
C ARG A 396 0.66 -7.14 -38.35
N ARG A 397 0.79 -5.82 -38.15
CA ARG A 397 -0.08 -4.83 -38.81
C ARG A 397 0.07 -4.91 -40.33
N VAL A 398 1.29 -5.06 -40.82
CA VAL A 398 1.60 -5.25 -42.25
C VAL A 398 1.07 -6.59 -42.76
N ALA A 399 1.28 -7.69 -42.04
CA ALA A 399 0.80 -9.02 -42.42
C ALA A 399 -0.72 -9.09 -42.45
N ARG A 400 -1.43 -8.52 -41.45
CA ARG A 400 -2.89 -8.40 -41.48
C ARG A 400 -3.36 -7.56 -42.65
N LYS A 401 -2.70 -6.41 -42.90
CA LYS A 401 -3.01 -5.55 -44.05
C LYS A 401 -2.80 -6.31 -45.36
N TRP A 402 -1.73 -7.10 -45.46
CA TRP A 402 -1.42 -7.94 -46.61
C TRP A 402 -2.44 -9.07 -46.80
N CYS A 403 -2.77 -9.84 -45.77
CA CYS A 403 -3.80 -10.89 -45.85
C CYS A 403 -5.15 -10.30 -46.29
N ARG A 404 -5.53 -9.15 -45.74
CA ARG A 404 -6.73 -8.41 -46.14
C ARG A 404 -6.69 -7.99 -47.61
N LEU A 405 -5.57 -7.44 -48.08
CA LEU A 405 -5.40 -7.01 -49.48
C LEU A 405 -5.29 -8.20 -50.46
N ALA A 406 -4.71 -9.31 -50.03
CA ALA A 406 -4.53 -10.52 -50.83
C ALA A 406 -5.78 -11.43 -50.83
N GLY A 407 -6.82 -11.09 -50.05
CA GLY A 407 -8.00 -11.94 -49.88
C GLY A 407 -7.68 -13.28 -49.19
N VAL A 408 -6.52 -13.39 -48.52
CA VAL A 408 -6.14 -14.59 -47.77
C VAL A 408 -6.92 -14.57 -46.45
N PRO A 409 -7.79 -15.55 -46.18
CA PRO A 409 -8.48 -15.63 -44.91
C PRO A 409 -7.47 -15.83 -43.79
N SER A 410 -7.20 -14.78 -43.01
CA SER A 410 -6.39 -14.90 -41.80
C SER A 410 -7.28 -15.42 -40.67
N ARG A 411 -7.22 -16.72 -40.39
CA ARG A 411 -7.63 -17.21 -39.06
C ARG A 411 -6.56 -16.77 -38.06
N LEU A 412 -7.00 -16.33 -36.89
CA LEU A 412 -6.10 -15.74 -35.92
C LEU A 412 -5.35 -16.85 -35.17
N GLY A 413 -4.15 -17.14 -35.65
CA GLY A 413 -3.10 -17.89 -34.96
C GLY A 413 -3.37 -19.38 -34.81
N ASP A 414 -2.83 -20.19 -35.73
CA ASP A 414 -2.57 -21.60 -35.42
C ASP A 414 -1.69 -21.68 -34.16
N THR A 415 -1.92 -22.70 -33.35
CA THR A 415 -1.02 -23.00 -32.23
C THR A 415 0.36 -23.30 -32.82
N LEU A 416 1.42 -22.73 -32.24
CA LEU A 416 2.78 -23.08 -32.64
C LEU A 416 2.96 -24.59 -32.55
N THR A 417 3.54 -25.18 -33.59
CA THR A 417 3.96 -26.60 -33.56
C THR A 417 5.22 -26.77 -32.72
N GLU A 418 5.55 -27.99 -32.29
CA GLU A 418 6.81 -28.29 -31.56
C GLU A 418 8.05 -27.75 -32.29
N TRP A 419 8.02 -27.69 -33.63
CA TRP A 419 9.11 -27.19 -34.46
C TRP A 419 9.22 -25.66 -34.53
N GLU A 420 8.16 -24.94 -34.18
CA GLU A 420 8.11 -23.47 -34.13
C GLU A 420 8.29 -22.94 -32.70
N TYR A 421 8.30 -23.84 -31.72
CA TYR A 421 8.51 -23.52 -30.32
C TYR A 421 10.01 -23.50 -29.97
N GLU A 422 10.48 -22.37 -29.47
CA GLU A 422 11.91 -22.09 -29.37
C GLU A 422 12.37 -21.67 -27.97
N ALA A 423 11.47 -21.68 -26.97
CA ALA A 423 11.87 -21.36 -25.61
C ALA A 423 12.38 -22.63 -24.90
N ASP A 424 13.62 -22.55 -24.47
CA ASP A 424 14.42 -23.61 -23.86
C ASP A 424 14.39 -23.56 -22.32
N TRP A 425 13.96 -22.43 -21.74
CA TRP A 425 13.94 -22.23 -20.28
C TRP A 425 12.63 -22.63 -19.60
N THR A 426 11.55 -22.91 -20.35
CA THR A 426 10.24 -23.28 -19.79
C THR A 426 9.46 -24.17 -20.77
N LYS A 427 8.34 -24.72 -20.31
CA LYS A 427 7.31 -25.35 -21.13
C LYS A 427 6.32 -24.28 -21.63
N ALA A 428 5.92 -24.33 -22.89
CA ALA A 428 4.92 -23.39 -23.40
C ALA A 428 3.51 -23.92 -23.27
N ILE A 429 2.61 -23.11 -22.71
CA ILE A 429 1.19 -23.45 -22.63
C ILE A 429 0.50 -23.28 -23.98
N ALA A 430 -0.44 -24.16 -24.32
CA ALA A 430 -1.33 -23.95 -25.47
C ALA A 430 -2.80 -24.03 -25.04
N PRO A 431 -3.35 -22.99 -24.37
CA PRO A 431 -4.75 -22.97 -23.99
C PRO A 431 -5.72 -23.09 -25.16
N ARG A 432 -6.79 -23.86 -24.97
CA ARG A 432 -7.78 -24.19 -26.01
C ARG A 432 -9.20 -23.88 -25.57
N VAL A 433 -10.06 -23.68 -26.55
CA VAL A 433 -11.52 -23.67 -26.39
C VAL A 433 -12.00 -25.11 -26.55
N GLU A 434 -12.79 -25.62 -25.61
CA GLU A 434 -13.26 -27.01 -25.60
C GLU A 434 -14.75 -27.11 -25.98
N GLY A 435 -15.44 -25.98 -26.14
CA GLY A 435 -16.87 -25.94 -26.43
C GLY A 435 -17.72 -26.21 -25.18
N ARG A 436 -17.22 -25.78 -24.02
CA ARG A 436 -17.90 -25.75 -22.70
C ARG A 436 -19.08 -24.79 -22.70
N ILE A 437 -19.04 -23.72 -23.49
CA ILE A 437 -20.13 -22.74 -23.56
C ILE A 437 -20.67 -22.69 -24.99
N ARG A 438 -21.95 -23.03 -25.16
CA ARG A 438 -22.59 -23.06 -26.49
C ARG A 438 -23.84 -22.20 -26.51
N VAL A 439 -24.06 -21.53 -27.64
CA VAL A 439 -25.28 -20.77 -27.91
C VAL A 439 -26.13 -21.58 -28.87
N VAL A 440 -27.38 -21.90 -28.48
CA VAL A 440 -28.25 -22.81 -29.25
C VAL A 440 -28.75 -22.17 -30.56
N CYS A 441 -28.77 -20.84 -30.66
CA CYS A 441 -29.16 -20.09 -31.85
C CYS A 441 -28.25 -18.87 -32.02
N GLU A 442 -27.34 -18.89 -33.00
CA GLU A 442 -26.79 -17.63 -33.53
C GLU A 442 -27.94 -16.94 -34.28
N VAL A 443 -28.31 -15.73 -33.85
CA VAL A 443 -29.03 -14.80 -34.70
C VAL A 443 -28.17 -14.63 -35.94
N GLY A 444 -28.60 -15.21 -37.07
CA GLY A 444 -27.91 -15.01 -38.33
C GLY A 444 -27.67 -13.52 -38.53
N GLU A 445 -26.47 -13.14 -38.93
CA GLU A 445 -26.16 -11.83 -39.48
C GLU A 445 -27.06 -11.63 -40.71
N GLY A 446 -28.29 -11.17 -40.47
CA GLY A 446 -29.37 -11.12 -41.45
C GLY A 446 -30.11 -9.81 -41.29
N ASN A 447 -29.78 -8.87 -42.18
CA ASN A 447 -30.62 -7.76 -42.62
C ASN A 447 -31.13 -6.79 -41.54
N MET A 448 -30.27 -5.86 -41.11
CA MET A 448 -30.71 -4.45 -41.02
C MET A 448 -30.87 -3.90 -42.44
N ALA A 449 -31.88 -4.35 -43.16
CA ALA A 449 -32.32 -3.76 -44.41
C ALA A 449 -33.84 -3.64 -44.36
N SER A 450 -34.26 -2.43 -44.01
CA SER A 450 -35.42 -1.72 -44.53
C SER A 450 -36.65 -2.54 -44.91
N SER A 451 -37.71 -2.30 -44.15
CA SER A 451 -39.08 -2.25 -44.66
C SER A 451 -39.15 -1.54 -46.02
N SER A 452 -39.26 -2.28 -47.12
CA SER A 452 -40.02 -1.87 -48.30
C SER A 452 -40.05 -2.97 -49.35
N GLY A 453 -41.25 -3.21 -49.88
CA GLY A 453 -41.43 -3.50 -51.30
C GLY A 453 -41.16 -4.93 -51.75
N SER A 454 -42.22 -5.72 -51.73
CA SER A 454 -42.47 -6.76 -52.72
C SER A 454 -42.10 -6.29 -54.14
N LEU A 455 -41.20 -6.99 -54.82
CA LEU A 455 -41.20 -7.11 -56.28
C LEU A 455 -40.61 -8.46 -56.68
N THR A 456 -41.37 -9.08 -57.55
CA THR A 456 -41.33 -10.46 -58.02
C THR A 456 -40.28 -10.70 -59.10
N SER A 457 -39.86 -11.96 -59.18
CA SER A 457 -39.50 -12.73 -60.38
C SER A 457 -38.25 -12.39 -61.22
N SER A 458 -37.43 -13.44 -61.36
CA SER A 458 -36.75 -13.93 -62.59
C SER A 458 -35.35 -13.40 -62.98
N GLY A 459 -34.40 -14.35 -63.06
CA GLY A 459 -33.48 -14.47 -64.21
C GLY A 459 -31.97 -14.19 -64.01
N GLY A 460 -31.14 -15.22 -64.22
CA GLY A 460 -29.77 -15.12 -64.78
C GLY A 460 -28.63 -14.81 -63.80
N SER A 461 -27.88 -15.81 -63.32
CA SER A 461 -26.63 -16.35 -63.90
C SER A 461 -25.44 -15.36 -63.93
N SER A 462 -24.41 -15.71 -63.15
CA SER A 462 -22.97 -15.49 -63.34
C SER A 462 -22.50 -14.30 -64.18
N LEU A 463 -21.68 -13.42 -63.59
CA LEU A 463 -20.45 -12.91 -64.21
C LEU A 463 -19.62 -12.11 -63.19
N ARG A 464 -18.34 -12.48 -63.09
CA ARG A 464 -17.24 -11.65 -62.56
C ARG A 464 -17.03 -10.43 -63.47
N PRO A 465 -16.42 -9.36 -62.95
CA PRO A 465 -15.31 -8.76 -63.68
C PRO A 465 -14.08 -8.53 -62.78
N SER A 466 -12.99 -9.14 -63.21
CA SER A 466 -11.61 -8.75 -62.94
C SER A 466 -11.32 -7.36 -63.51
N PHE A 467 -10.70 -6.48 -62.73
CA PHE A 467 -9.98 -5.32 -63.26
C PHE A 467 -8.49 -5.47 -62.94
N ALA A 468 -7.73 -5.62 -64.02
CA ALA A 468 -6.28 -5.71 -64.06
C ALA A 468 -5.65 -4.32 -64.16
N LEU A 469 -4.36 -4.29 -63.82
CA LEU A 469 -3.41 -3.20 -63.93
C LEU A 469 -3.42 -2.50 -65.30
N ASP A 470 -3.15 -1.20 -65.29
CA ASP A 470 -2.33 -0.59 -66.34
C ASP A 470 -1.48 0.57 -65.80
N ALA A 471 -0.24 0.57 -66.26
CA ALA A 471 0.77 1.59 -66.10
C ALA A 471 1.06 2.21 -67.48
N ALA A 472 1.12 3.53 -67.57
CA ALA A 472 1.63 4.30 -68.71
C ALA A 472 2.00 5.71 -68.19
N SER A 473 3.28 6.08 -68.06
CA SER A 473 4.20 6.63 -69.07
C SER A 473 3.89 8.08 -69.50
N SER A 474 4.79 8.98 -69.06
CA SER A 474 5.34 10.18 -69.72
C SER A 474 4.72 10.70 -71.04
N SER A 475 4.42 12.01 -71.11
CA SER A 475 5.15 12.99 -71.96
C SER A 475 4.41 14.33 -72.15
N SER A 476 5.24 15.39 -72.14
CA SER A 476 5.21 16.62 -72.96
C SER A 476 4.09 17.68 -72.85
N ARG A 477 4.57 18.91 -72.58
CA ARG A 477 4.34 20.21 -73.29
C ARG A 477 2.88 20.60 -73.57
N ASP A 478 2.42 21.83 -73.34
CA ASP A 478 2.95 23.11 -73.79
C ASP A 478 2.06 24.25 -73.22
N LYS A 479 2.70 25.38 -72.93
CA LYS A 479 2.26 26.78 -73.15
C LYS A 479 0.81 27.21 -72.84
N LEU A 480 0.70 28.26 -72.03
CA LEU A 480 0.11 29.56 -72.39
C LEU A 480 0.35 30.59 -71.27
N ASP A 481 1.34 31.46 -71.46
CA ASP A 481 1.43 32.77 -70.80
C ASP A 481 0.78 33.82 -71.72
N PRO A 482 0.04 34.79 -71.16
CA PRO A 482 -0.08 36.14 -71.71
C PRO A 482 0.56 37.20 -70.78
N PRO A 483 0.85 38.40 -71.30
CA PRO A 483 1.96 39.23 -70.84
C PRO A 483 1.57 40.40 -69.93
N ARG A 484 2.59 40.87 -69.19
CA ARG A 484 2.94 42.25 -68.81
C ARG A 484 1.79 43.26 -68.64
N GLU A 485 1.77 43.88 -67.46
CA GLU A 485 2.02 45.33 -67.40
C GLU A 485 2.55 45.76 -66.03
N SER A 486 3.47 46.71 -66.12
CA SER A 486 4.37 47.21 -65.10
C SER A 486 3.92 48.57 -64.57
N SER A 487 4.26 48.84 -63.31
CA SER A 487 4.43 50.17 -62.68
C SER A 487 3.12 50.94 -62.37
N PRO A 488 3.11 51.86 -61.36
CA PRO A 488 4.26 52.47 -60.68
C PRO A 488 4.21 52.47 -59.14
N GLN A 489 5.41 52.47 -58.57
CA GLN A 489 5.71 52.92 -57.21
C GLN A 489 5.37 54.41 -57.03
N PRO A 490 4.91 54.82 -55.85
CA PRO A 490 5.18 56.13 -55.30
C PRO A 490 6.23 56.06 -54.18
N SER A 491 7.08 57.07 -54.22
CA SER A 491 8.31 57.35 -53.47
C SER A 491 8.08 57.86 -52.04
N PRO A 492 9.15 57.98 -51.22
CA PRO A 492 9.08 58.12 -49.78
C PRO A 492 8.99 59.58 -49.31
N ARG A 493 8.32 59.81 -48.17
CA ARG A 493 8.49 61.03 -47.37
C ARG A 493 8.73 60.69 -45.90
N THR A 494 9.87 61.19 -45.47
CA THR A 494 10.47 61.24 -44.13
C THR A 494 9.81 62.29 -43.24
N ARG A 495 9.71 61.95 -41.94
CA ARG A 495 9.78 62.79 -40.71
C ARG A 495 8.80 63.98 -40.56
N PRO A 496 8.24 64.19 -39.35
CA PRO A 496 9.04 64.83 -38.30
C PRO A 496 8.90 64.24 -36.89
N THR A 497 10.03 64.26 -36.20
CA THR A 497 10.21 64.26 -34.76
C THR A 497 9.67 65.54 -34.12
N THR A 498 8.88 65.40 -33.05
CA THR A 498 8.77 66.41 -31.99
C THR A 498 8.68 65.70 -30.64
N GLN A 499 9.70 65.94 -29.82
CA GLN A 499 9.77 65.72 -28.39
C GLN A 499 8.75 66.62 -27.67
N PHE A 500 8.15 66.15 -26.58
CA PHE A 500 8.39 66.63 -25.20
C PHE A 500 7.23 66.33 -24.24
N ARG A 501 7.65 65.84 -23.07
CA ARG A 501 7.17 66.12 -21.69
C ARG A 501 5.97 65.37 -21.09
N ASN A 502 6.33 64.58 -20.08
CA ASN A 502 5.70 64.43 -18.77
C ASN A 502 4.80 65.62 -18.36
N ASP A 503 3.59 65.35 -17.90
CA ASP A 503 3.32 65.34 -16.46
C ASP A 503 1.97 64.70 -16.14
N ALA A 504 1.95 64.18 -14.93
CA ALA A 504 0.91 63.39 -14.31
C ALA A 504 -0.39 64.18 -14.03
N GLY A 505 -1.48 63.43 -13.97
CA GLY A 505 -2.58 63.74 -13.07
C GLY A 505 -3.92 63.97 -13.76
N TYR A 506 -4.93 63.41 -13.11
CA TYR A 506 -6.35 63.77 -13.20
C TYR A 506 -7.21 63.10 -14.28
N SER A 507 -8.08 62.22 -13.74
CA SER A 507 -9.53 62.38 -13.75
C SER A 507 -10.28 62.14 -15.07
N SER A 508 -11.01 61.01 -15.09
CA SER A 508 -12.48 60.99 -15.18
C SER A 508 -13.13 62.11 -15.99
N TYR A 509 -13.65 61.79 -17.18
CA TYR A 509 -14.97 62.16 -17.75
C TYR A 509 -15.14 61.28 -19.01
N ASN A 510 -16.05 60.30 -19.00
CA ASN A 510 -17.44 60.36 -19.44
C ASN A 510 -17.65 60.68 -20.93
N VAL A 511 -18.28 59.69 -21.59
CA VAL A 511 -19.47 59.83 -22.46
C VAL A 511 -19.25 60.62 -23.76
N ASP A 512 -19.20 59.92 -24.89
CA ASP A 512 -20.30 59.96 -25.87
C ASP A 512 -20.10 58.99 -27.04
N GLU A 513 -21.24 58.40 -27.40
CA GLU A 513 -21.75 58.05 -28.75
C GLU A 513 -20.89 57.19 -29.69
N GLU A 514 -21.34 55.95 -29.92
CA GLU A 514 -22.14 55.59 -31.09
C GLU A 514 -21.46 55.95 -32.42
N LEU A 515 -21.00 54.94 -33.16
CA LEU A 515 -21.45 54.74 -34.54
C LEU A 515 -20.90 53.43 -35.14
N ARG A 516 -21.85 52.59 -35.54
CA ARG A 516 -21.88 51.78 -36.78
C ARG A 516 -20.87 50.63 -36.96
N LEU A 517 -21.40 49.46 -36.64
CA LEU A 517 -21.55 48.34 -37.59
C LEU A 517 -21.68 48.81 -39.05
N SER A 518 -20.69 48.46 -39.87
CA SER A 518 -20.85 47.82 -41.19
C SER A 518 -19.58 48.03 -42.01
N GLN A 519 -18.79 46.99 -42.24
CA GLN A 519 -18.12 46.75 -43.53
C GLN A 519 -17.48 45.36 -43.52
N ALA A 520 -18.13 44.47 -44.26
CA ALA A 520 -17.52 43.25 -44.76
C ALA A 520 -16.52 43.60 -45.88
N GLY A 521 -15.30 43.08 -45.78
CA GLY A 521 -14.21 43.23 -46.74
C GLY A 521 -13.16 42.12 -46.51
N PRO A 522 -12.32 41.79 -47.50
CA PRO A 522 -12.37 40.46 -48.13
C PRO A 522 -11.35 39.44 -47.63
N SER A 523 -11.77 38.17 -47.70
CA SER A 523 -11.00 36.93 -47.95
C SER A 523 -9.46 37.07 -47.94
N ALA A 524 -8.84 36.89 -46.79
CA ALA A 524 -7.43 36.55 -46.66
C ALA A 524 -7.28 35.03 -46.48
N ALA A 525 -6.28 34.46 -47.15
CA ALA A 525 -5.95 33.05 -47.19
C ALA A 525 -5.81 32.41 -45.78
N PRO A 526 -6.13 31.12 -45.63
CA PRO A 526 -6.13 30.45 -44.33
C PRO A 526 -4.70 30.33 -43.79
N SER A 527 -4.39 31.06 -42.72
CA SER A 527 -3.30 30.71 -41.81
C SER A 527 -3.87 29.79 -40.72
N GLU A 528 -3.25 28.64 -40.52
CA GLU A 528 -3.60 27.67 -39.47
C GLU A 528 -3.20 28.22 -38.09
N SER A 529 -3.97 29.19 -37.58
CA SER A 529 -3.96 29.57 -36.18
C SER A 529 -5.41 29.67 -35.69
N THR A 530 -5.76 28.71 -34.84
CA THR A 530 -7.11 28.46 -34.35
C THR A 530 -7.61 29.66 -33.54
N ALA A 531 -8.79 30.19 -33.90
CA ALA A 531 -9.48 31.29 -33.21
C ALA A 531 -9.66 31.08 -31.69
N LEU A 532 -9.51 29.83 -31.21
CA LEU A 532 -9.54 29.46 -29.80
C LEU A 532 -8.46 30.15 -28.94
N LEU A 533 -7.29 30.50 -29.50
CA LEU A 533 -6.25 31.17 -28.72
C LEU A 533 -6.49 32.68 -28.58
N GLN A 534 -7.29 33.27 -29.46
CA GLN A 534 -7.52 34.71 -29.47
C GLN A 534 -8.64 35.14 -28.52
N ASP A 535 -9.64 34.27 -28.30
CA ASP A 535 -10.73 34.54 -27.36
C ASP A 535 -10.30 34.38 -25.88
N VAL A 536 -9.34 33.51 -25.57
CA VAL A 536 -8.90 33.30 -24.17
C VAL A 536 -7.98 34.43 -23.68
N LEU A 537 -7.29 35.14 -24.58
CA LEU A 537 -6.34 36.19 -24.21
C LEU A 537 -6.97 37.59 -24.07
N ASN A 538 -8.20 37.81 -24.53
CA ASN A 538 -8.75 39.18 -24.62
C ASN A 538 -9.87 39.55 -23.64
N ASP A 539 -10.34 38.67 -22.76
CA ASP A 539 -11.32 39.06 -21.72
C ASP A 539 -10.63 39.54 -20.43
N ARG A 540 -10.07 40.75 -20.50
CA ARG A 540 -9.76 41.60 -19.33
C ARG A 540 -10.76 42.76 -19.21
N HIS A 541 -12.07 42.50 -19.27
CA HIS A 541 -13.06 43.50 -18.86
C HIS A 541 -14.31 42.87 -18.23
N CYS A 542 -14.34 42.88 -16.89
CA CYS A 542 -15.56 42.65 -16.11
C CYS A 542 -16.58 43.74 -16.41
N SER A 543 -17.60 43.40 -17.19
CA SER A 543 -18.72 44.29 -17.51
C SER A 543 -19.94 43.90 -16.66
N HIS A 544 -19.98 44.34 -15.39
CA HIS A 544 -21.26 44.65 -14.71
C HIS A 544 -21.01 45.36 -13.37
N ALA A 545 -21.50 46.61 -13.29
CA ALA A 545 -21.69 47.33 -12.03
C ALA A 545 -23.14 47.11 -11.56
N GLY A 546 -23.38 46.03 -10.81
CA GLY A 546 -24.68 45.69 -10.23
C GLY A 546 -24.74 44.26 -9.70
N SER A 547 -25.44 44.00 -8.59
CA SER A 547 -25.54 42.67 -7.99
C SER A 547 -26.39 41.74 -8.87
N CYS A 548 -25.71 40.85 -9.60
CA CYS A 548 -26.34 39.89 -10.48
C CYS A 548 -26.63 38.59 -9.72
N ASN A 549 -27.90 38.37 -9.38
CA ASN A 549 -28.41 37.17 -8.69
C ASN A 549 -28.74 36.03 -9.67
N HIS A 550 -27.75 35.47 -10.37
CA HIS A 550 -27.91 34.16 -11.01
C HIS A 550 -26.79 33.23 -10.56
N GLY A 551 -27.16 32.28 -9.73
CA GLY A 551 -26.26 31.38 -9.02
C GLY A 551 -26.16 30.01 -9.68
N THR A 552 -24.97 29.42 -9.55
CA THR A 552 -24.67 28.01 -9.84
C THR A 552 -24.42 27.20 -8.56
N PHE A 553 -24.79 27.72 -7.39
CA PHE A 553 -24.76 26.96 -6.13
C PHE A 553 -26.02 27.26 -5.32
N SER A 554 -26.62 26.17 -4.79
CA SER A 554 -27.84 26.08 -3.98
C SER A 554 -28.12 27.28 -3.04
N PRO A 555 -29.40 27.60 -2.75
CA PRO A 555 -29.78 28.77 -1.97
C PRO A 555 -29.07 28.77 -0.61
N ARG A 556 -28.12 29.70 -0.45
CA ARG A 556 -27.54 30.01 0.85
C ARG A 556 -28.68 30.55 1.72
N PRO A 557 -28.95 30.00 2.92
CA PRO A 557 -29.70 30.72 3.93
C PRO A 557 -29.01 32.08 4.09
N ALA A 558 -29.78 33.17 4.10
CA ALA A 558 -29.24 34.52 4.20
C ALA A 558 -28.19 34.58 5.31
N SER A 559 -26.91 34.68 4.93
CA SER A 559 -25.86 35.04 5.86
C SER A 559 -26.27 36.40 6.42
N PRO A 560 -26.39 36.57 7.76
CA PRO A 560 -26.77 37.86 8.30
C PRO A 560 -25.80 38.90 7.75
N ALA A 561 -26.37 40.00 7.24
CA ALA A 561 -25.60 41.17 6.87
C ALA A 561 -24.63 41.48 8.03
N LEU A 562 -23.40 41.81 7.67
CA LEU A 562 -22.38 42.35 8.57
C LEU A 562 -22.92 43.66 9.15
N ALA A 563 -23.80 43.55 10.14
CA ALA A 563 -24.14 44.63 11.04
C ALA A 563 -22.99 44.70 12.03
N ASP A 564 -22.39 45.90 12.07
CA ASP A 564 -21.51 46.37 13.11
C ASP A 564 -21.90 45.84 14.50
N ASP A 565 -20.86 45.62 15.30
CA ASP A 565 -20.88 45.43 16.76
C ASP A 565 -22.19 45.87 17.43
N ASN A 566 -22.94 44.94 18.04
CA ASN A 566 -23.45 45.07 19.40
C ASN A 566 -24.21 43.82 19.91
N SER A 567 -24.20 43.73 21.24
CA SER A 567 -24.75 42.73 22.15
C SER A 567 -26.24 42.38 22.01
N ASP A 568 -26.56 41.19 22.57
CA ASP A 568 -27.81 40.74 23.19
C ASP A 568 -28.83 39.84 22.43
N THR A 569 -28.97 38.64 23.01
CA THR A 569 -30.16 37.78 23.24
C THR A 569 -31.37 37.81 22.30
N GLY A 570 -31.68 36.64 21.72
CA GLY A 570 -33.00 36.33 21.15
C GLY A 570 -33.13 34.87 20.70
N ILE A 571 -34.12 34.17 21.25
CA ILE A 571 -34.46 32.74 21.10
C ILE A 571 -35.38 32.58 19.89
N ASP A 572 -35.17 31.57 19.02
CA ASP A 572 -36.27 30.94 18.27
C ASP A 572 -35.94 29.55 17.71
N SER A 573 -36.99 28.85 17.30
CA SER A 573 -37.26 27.44 17.58
C SER A 573 -37.59 26.59 16.33
N ALA A 574 -37.30 25.27 16.45
CA ALA A 574 -37.92 24.11 15.77
C ALA A 574 -37.84 23.91 14.23
N ARG A 575 -37.07 22.89 13.81
CA ARG A 575 -37.40 21.90 12.75
C ARG A 575 -36.35 20.76 12.74
N ASP A 576 -36.61 19.71 13.52
CA ASP A 576 -35.83 18.45 13.54
C ASP A 576 -36.47 17.39 12.63
N GLY A 577 -35.66 16.72 11.82
CA GLY A 577 -35.97 15.47 11.10
C GLY A 577 -35.02 14.35 11.56
N PRO A 578 -35.40 13.06 11.50
CA PRO A 578 -34.76 12.02 12.30
C PRO A 578 -33.55 11.42 11.59
N SER A 579 -32.35 11.64 12.14
CA SER A 579 -31.11 10.97 11.71
C SER A 579 -30.45 10.25 12.89
N GLY A 580 -30.50 8.91 12.87
CA GLY A 580 -29.44 8.01 13.36
C GLY A 580 -28.99 8.08 14.83
N SER A 581 -29.83 8.48 15.79
CA SER A 581 -29.50 8.37 17.22
C SER A 581 -29.89 6.99 17.78
N ILE A 582 -28.94 6.35 18.48
CA ILE A 582 -29.10 5.00 19.05
C ILE A 582 -29.97 5.09 20.32
N PRO A 583 -31.21 4.59 20.32
CA PRO A 583 -32.20 4.85 21.39
C PRO A 583 -31.82 4.29 22.76
N ILE A 584 -30.95 3.28 22.81
CA ILE A 584 -30.55 2.62 24.06
C ILE A 584 -29.66 3.53 24.92
N ILE A 585 -28.73 4.25 24.31
CA ILE A 585 -27.79 5.13 25.04
C ILE A 585 -28.49 6.39 25.53
N ASP A 586 -29.37 6.98 24.71
CA ASP A 586 -30.16 8.13 25.15
C ASP A 586 -31.19 7.76 26.23
N GLY A 587 -31.76 6.55 26.18
CA GLY A 587 -32.63 6.02 27.23
C GLY A 587 -31.90 5.83 28.57
N LEU A 588 -30.70 5.23 28.56
CA LEU A 588 -29.92 4.99 29.78
C LEU A 588 -29.38 6.29 30.39
N ILE A 589 -28.89 7.22 29.55
CA ILE A 589 -28.35 8.50 30.03
C ILE A 589 -29.47 9.41 30.55
N SER A 590 -30.65 9.43 29.91
CA SER A 590 -31.80 10.21 30.40
C SER A 590 -32.36 9.66 31.72
N THR A 591 -32.34 8.33 31.91
CA THR A 591 -32.77 7.69 33.16
C THR A 591 -31.81 7.97 34.32
N ILE A 592 -30.49 7.96 34.07
CA ILE A 592 -29.47 8.18 35.12
C ILE A 592 -29.36 9.66 35.51
N THR A 593 -29.48 10.60 34.56
CA THR A 593 -29.11 12.00 34.81
C THR A 593 -30.28 12.92 35.16
N GLY A 594 -31.54 12.45 35.12
CA GLY A 594 -32.71 13.15 35.67
C GLY A 594 -32.95 14.59 35.20
N SER A 595 -32.23 15.04 34.16
CA SER A 595 -32.11 16.46 33.81
C SER A 595 -32.29 16.64 32.32
N ARG A 596 -33.37 17.33 31.96
CA ARG A 596 -33.85 17.55 30.59
C ARG A 596 -33.04 18.62 29.83
N ASN A 597 -31.82 18.96 30.27
CA ASN A 597 -30.95 20.01 29.70
C ASN A 597 -29.55 19.49 29.29
N SER A 598 -29.49 18.36 28.57
CA SER A 598 -28.23 17.71 28.16
C SER A 598 -27.51 18.34 26.95
N SER A 599 -28.10 19.35 26.29
CA SER A 599 -27.57 19.88 25.02
C SER A 599 -26.40 20.87 25.17
N THR A 600 -26.23 21.52 26.32
CA THR A 600 -25.28 22.63 26.51
C THR A 600 -23.84 22.20 26.74
N TRP A 601 -23.59 21.20 27.59
CA TRP A 601 -22.23 20.70 27.82
C TRP A 601 -21.68 19.98 26.58
N ARG A 602 -22.46 19.12 25.91
CA ARG A 602 -22.01 18.41 24.70
C ARG A 602 -21.49 19.36 23.62
N ARG A 603 -22.22 20.46 23.32
CA ARG A 603 -21.75 21.48 22.37
C ARG A 603 -20.46 22.16 22.81
N ARG A 604 -20.30 22.45 24.11
CA ARG A 604 -19.09 23.08 24.66
C ARG A 604 -17.86 22.18 24.51
N LEU A 605 -18.01 20.89 24.77
CA LEU A 605 -16.92 19.92 24.68
C LEU A 605 -16.52 19.66 23.21
N VAL A 606 -17.48 19.53 22.30
CA VAL A 606 -17.24 19.40 20.86
C VAL A 606 -16.55 20.65 20.29
N ARG A 607 -16.95 21.85 20.70
CA ARG A 607 -16.31 23.10 20.26
C ARG A 607 -14.85 23.21 20.75
N ASN A 608 -14.55 22.77 21.96
CA ASN A 608 -13.20 22.85 22.53
C ASN A 608 -12.22 21.83 21.94
N VAL A 609 -12.71 20.76 21.28
CA VAL A 609 -11.88 19.75 20.62
C VAL A 609 -11.50 20.16 19.18
N ARG A 610 -12.19 21.15 18.58
CA ARG A 610 -11.97 21.56 17.18
C ARG A 610 -10.66 22.33 16.97
N SER A 611 -9.71 21.74 16.25
CA SER A 611 -8.45 22.36 15.79
C SER A 611 -8.63 23.12 14.46
N LYS A 612 -7.75 24.09 14.13
CA LYS A 612 -7.70 24.74 12.79
C LYS A 612 -7.65 23.73 11.64
N LYS A 613 -6.97 22.59 11.82
CA LYS A 613 -6.92 21.50 10.81
C LYS A 613 -8.26 20.76 10.65
N MET A 614 -9.16 20.82 11.62
CA MET A 614 -10.49 20.19 11.50
C MET A 614 -11.43 20.98 10.57
N SER A 615 -11.09 22.24 10.23
CA SER A 615 -11.82 23.00 9.20
C SER A 615 -11.76 22.31 7.84
N SER A 616 -10.61 21.73 7.46
CA SER A 616 -10.51 20.98 6.21
C SER A 616 -11.28 19.66 6.29
N SER A 617 -11.27 18.98 7.44
CA SER A 617 -12.03 17.74 7.65
C SER A 617 -13.54 17.98 7.61
N SER A 618 -14.04 19.05 8.23
CA SER A 618 -15.45 19.42 8.16
C SER A 618 -15.83 19.86 6.76
N ALA A 619 -14.99 20.65 6.08
CA ALA A 619 -15.21 21.04 4.69
C ALA A 619 -15.22 19.81 3.74
N LEU A 620 -14.38 18.81 4.01
CA LEU A 620 -14.36 17.56 3.25
C LEU A 620 -15.61 16.72 3.52
N ALA A 621 -16.02 16.58 4.79
CA ALA A 621 -17.26 15.89 5.16
C ALA A 621 -18.47 16.55 4.49
N GLU A 622 -18.56 17.89 4.55
CA GLU A 622 -19.60 18.67 3.88
C GLU A 622 -19.57 18.50 2.36
N ARG A 623 -18.38 18.52 1.73
CA ARG A 623 -18.23 18.25 0.28
C ARG A 623 -18.75 16.88 -0.14
N HIS A 624 -18.67 15.88 0.73
CA HIS A 624 -19.17 14.52 0.48
C HIS A 624 -20.56 14.25 1.08
N GLY A 625 -21.27 15.28 1.58
CA GLY A 625 -22.62 15.12 2.14
C GLY A 625 -22.69 14.36 3.48
N LEU A 626 -21.56 14.25 4.20
CA LEU A 626 -21.48 13.62 5.52
C LEU A 626 -21.62 14.68 6.62
N THR A 627 -22.44 14.39 7.63
CA THR A 627 -22.54 15.25 8.82
C THR A 627 -21.37 14.97 9.76
N ASP A 628 -20.51 15.96 9.97
CA ASP A 628 -19.46 15.91 10.99
C ASP A 628 -20.06 15.91 12.40
N THR A 629 -20.12 14.74 13.05
CA THR A 629 -20.63 14.59 14.42
C THR A 629 -19.49 14.43 15.43
N GLY A 630 -19.60 15.09 16.59
CA GLY A 630 -18.62 14.95 17.67
C GLY A 630 -18.42 13.52 18.17
N SER A 631 -19.41 12.64 17.99
CA SER A 631 -19.32 11.20 18.27
C SER A 631 -18.30 10.48 17.38
N MET A 632 -18.12 10.88 16.12
CA MET A 632 -17.12 10.29 15.22
C MET A 632 -15.71 10.57 15.73
N TYR A 633 -15.42 11.80 16.15
CA TYR A 633 -14.15 12.14 16.78
C TYR A 633 -13.97 11.47 18.14
N LEU A 634 -15.04 11.36 18.94
CA LEU A 634 -14.96 10.66 20.22
C LEU A 634 -14.61 9.18 20.03
N ALA A 635 -15.23 8.49 19.05
CA ALA A 635 -14.90 7.11 18.71
C ALA A 635 -13.44 6.98 18.19
N TYR A 636 -12.93 8.01 17.51
CA TYR A 636 -11.53 8.07 17.11
C TYR A 636 -10.57 8.25 18.30
N TYR A 637 -10.87 9.06 19.31
CA TYR A 637 -9.97 9.23 20.46
C TYR A 637 -10.17 8.19 21.57
N VAL A 638 -11.38 7.65 21.69
CA VAL A 638 -11.78 6.65 22.69
C VAL A 638 -12.34 5.42 21.94
N PRO A 639 -11.46 4.52 21.46
CA PRO A 639 -11.85 3.36 20.64
C PRO A 639 -12.84 2.41 21.33
N SER A 640 -12.97 2.46 22.65
CA SER A 640 -13.99 1.67 23.35
C SER A 640 -15.43 1.99 22.99
N VAL A 641 -15.72 3.24 22.62
CA VAL A 641 -17.04 3.60 22.11
C VAL A 641 -17.35 2.84 20.82
N ALA A 642 -16.35 2.63 19.96
CA ALA A 642 -16.51 1.89 18.71
C ALA A 642 -16.68 0.38 18.95
N TRP A 643 -15.73 -0.28 19.61
CA TRP A 643 -15.77 -1.74 19.73
C TRP A 643 -16.89 -2.24 20.65
N MET A 644 -17.25 -1.51 21.73
CA MET A 644 -18.35 -1.93 22.61
C MET A 644 -19.69 -1.94 21.86
N SER A 645 -19.91 -1.00 20.93
CA SER A 645 -21.13 -0.95 20.12
C SER A 645 -21.23 -2.09 19.09
N GLN A 646 -20.09 -2.66 18.68
CA GLN A 646 -19.98 -3.72 17.68
C GLN A 646 -19.73 -5.10 18.32
N TYR A 647 -19.81 -5.22 19.65
CA TYR A 647 -19.50 -6.44 20.36
C TYR A 647 -20.59 -7.51 20.15
N LYS A 648 -20.21 -8.65 19.55
CA LYS A 648 -21.11 -9.79 19.35
C LYS A 648 -20.96 -10.78 20.52
N LEU A 649 -22.08 -11.29 21.05
CA LEU A 649 -22.07 -12.29 22.13
C LEU A 649 -21.28 -13.57 21.77
N GLY A 650 -21.16 -13.90 20.48
CA GLY A 650 -20.33 -15.02 20.02
C GLY A 650 -18.82 -14.86 20.31
N TYR A 651 -18.34 -13.64 20.54
CA TYR A 651 -16.94 -13.36 20.89
C TYR A 651 -16.63 -13.64 22.37
N LEU A 652 -17.66 -13.62 23.23
CA LEU A 652 -17.54 -13.77 24.69
C LEU A 652 -16.76 -15.03 25.11
N LYS A 653 -17.07 -16.16 24.49
CA LYS A 653 -16.39 -17.44 24.78
C LYS A 653 -14.91 -17.38 24.44
N GLY A 654 -14.56 -16.80 23.29
CA GLY A 654 -13.17 -16.66 22.83
C GLY A 654 -12.38 -15.71 23.73
N ASP A 655 -12.92 -14.52 24.00
CA ASP A 655 -12.27 -13.50 24.82
C ASP A 655 -12.07 -13.96 26.27
N PHE A 656 -13.05 -14.66 26.86
CA PHE A 656 -12.94 -15.18 28.22
C PHE A 656 -11.91 -16.32 28.33
N VAL A 657 -11.93 -17.29 27.40
CA VAL A 657 -10.95 -18.39 27.38
C VAL A 657 -9.53 -17.88 27.16
N ALA A 658 -9.37 -16.89 26.27
CA ALA A 658 -8.10 -16.24 26.04
C ALA A 658 -7.58 -15.53 27.29
N ALA A 659 -8.43 -14.72 27.94
CA ALA A 659 -8.10 -14.05 29.19
C ALA A 659 -7.71 -15.03 30.31
N LEU A 660 -8.45 -16.13 30.47
CA LEU A 660 -8.15 -17.17 31.46
C LEU A 660 -6.80 -17.84 31.18
N THR A 661 -6.50 -18.11 29.92
CA THR A 661 -5.22 -18.70 29.50
C THR A 661 -4.06 -17.74 29.76
N ILE A 662 -4.21 -16.46 29.40
CA ILE A 662 -3.22 -15.43 29.66
C ILE A 662 -3.01 -15.24 31.17
N ALA A 663 -4.09 -15.18 31.95
CA ALA A 663 -4.01 -15.05 33.40
C ALA A 663 -3.25 -16.22 34.04
N GLY A 664 -3.53 -17.45 33.61
CA GLY A 664 -2.87 -18.65 34.12
C GLY A 664 -1.36 -18.73 33.83
N ILE A 665 -0.90 -18.07 32.76
CA ILE A 665 0.52 -17.99 32.39
C ILE A 665 1.20 -16.80 33.06
N TYR A 666 0.57 -15.63 32.98
CA TYR A 666 1.25 -14.37 33.25
C TYR A 666 1.05 -13.82 34.66
N LEU A 667 0.02 -14.21 35.41
CA LEU A 667 -0.10 -13.79 36.82
C LEU A 667 1.03 -14.34 37.69
N PRO A 668 1.37 -15.65 37.65
CA PRO A 668 2.51 -16.16 38.39
C PRO A 668 3.82 -15.54 37.90
N MET A 669 3.92 -15.26 36.60
CA MET A 669 5.07 -14.59 36.01
C MET A 669 5.23 -13.16 36.56
N ALA A 670 4.15 -12.40 36.68
CA ALA A 670 4.18 -11.05 37.24
C ALA A 670 4.63 -11.02 38.71
N LEU A 671 4.22 -12.01 39.51
CA LEU A 671 4.72 -12.17 40.88
C LEU A 671 6.24 -12.36 40.88
N SER A 672 6.74 -13.22 39.98
CA SER A 672 8.17 -13.47 39.80
C SER A 672 8.94 -12.26 39.29
N LEU A 673 8.39 -11.51 38.34
CA LEU A 673 8.99 -10.29 37.82
C LEU A 673 9.19 -9.26 38.92
N ALA A 674 8.16 -9.08 39.76
CA ALA A 674 8.20 -8.17 40.89
C ALA A 674 9.23 -8.63 41.95
N SER A 675 9.16 -9.89 42.39
CA SER A 675 10.00 -10.38 43.49
C SER A 675 11.46 -10.63 43.10
N ASN A 676 11.71 -11.19 41.90
CA ASN A 676 13.03 -11.72 41.54
C ASN A 676 13.83 -10.80 40.62
N LEU A 677 13.18 -9.97 39.78
CA LEU A 677 13.89 -9.04 38.87
C LEU A 677 13.85 -7.61 39.39
N SER A 678 12.70 -7.16 39.89
CA SER A 678 12.52 -5.78 40.34
C SER A 678 12.82 -5.57 41.83
N HIS A 679 12.88 -6.64 42.63
CA HIS A 679 13.02 -6.55 44.10
C HIS A 679 11.96 -5.66 44.76
N VAL A 680 10.73 -5.69 44.22
CA VAL A 680 9.55 -5.00 44.76
C VAL A 680 8.57 -6.02 45.34
N PRO A 681 7.64 -5.59 46.20
CA PRO A 681 6.58 -6.48 46.69
C PRO A 681 5.85 -7.18 45.53
N ALA A 682 5.68 -8.50 45.62
CA ALA A 682 5.16 -9.31 44.53
C ALA A 682 3.81 -8.82 43.99
N ILE A 683 2.97 -8.25 44.86
CA ILE A 683 1.66 -7.67 44.51
C ILE A 683 1.74 -6.52 43.50
N SER A 684 2.85 -5.77 43.45
CA SER A 684 3.07 -4.71 42.46
C SER A 684 3.06 -5.23 41.03
N GLY A 685 3.45 -6.49 40.81
CA GLY A 685 3.30 -7.17 39.54
C GLY A 685 1.84 -7.44 39.17
N LEU A 686 1.00 -7.83 40.14
CA LEU A 686 -0.42 -8.07 39.90
C LEU A 686 -1.20 -6.78 39.61
N TYR A 687 -0.85 -5.66 40.26
CA TYR A 687 -1.48 -4.37 39.97
C TYR A 687 -1.34 -3.95 38.51
N ALA A 688 -0.21 -4.29 37.89
CA ALA A 688 0.02 -4.00 36.48
C ALA A 688 -0.96 -4.77 35.56
N PHE A 689 -1.43 -5.96 35.96
CA PHE A 689 -2.48 -6.69 35.25
C PHE A 689 -3.91 -6.28 35.63
N VAL A 690 -4.11 -5.52 36.70
CA VAL A 690 -5.43 -4.95 37.04
C VAL A 690 -5.66 -3.66 36.27
N PHE A 691 -4.80 -2.66 36.46
CA PHE A 691 -5.08 -1.31 35.94
C PHE A 691 -4.72 -1.17 34.47
N ASN A 692 -3.54 -1.66 34.04
CA ASN A 692 -3.04 -1.34 32.71
C ASN A 692 -3.86 -2.00 31.58
N PRO A 693 -4.23 -3.30 31.63
CA PRO A 693 -5.14 -3.90 30.64
C PRO A 693 -6.50 -3.22 30.59
N MET A 694 -7.05 -2.82 31.74
CA MET A 694 -8.35 -2.16 31.82
C MET A 694 -8.33 -0.81 31.12
N ILE A 695 -7.33 0.03 31.44
CA ILE A 695 -7.17 1.34 30.79
C ILE A 695 -6.84 1.18 29.31
N TYR A 696 -5.99 0.22 28.95
CA TYR A 696 -5.68 -0.06 27.56
C TYR A 696 -6.90 -0.53 26.78
N ALA A 697 -7.79 -1.35 27.36
CA ALA A 697 -9.02 -1.76 26.68
C ALA A 697 -9.96 -0.57 26.34
N LEU A 698 -9.84 0.53 27.10
CA LEU A 698 -10.61 1.75 26.88
C LEU A 698 -10.05 2.66 25.78
N LEU A 699 -8.71 2.76 25.71
CA LEU A 699 -7.99 3.76 24.90
C LEU A 699 -7.15 3.19 23.75
N GLY A 700 -6.81 1.90 23.81
CA GLY A 700 -5.91 1.21 22.88
C GLY A 700 -6.51 1.03 21.49
N SER A 701 -5.67 1.13 20.47
CA SER A 701 -6.05 0.97 19.06
C SER A 701 -5.78 -0.43 18.50
N CYS A 702 -5.14 -1.33 19.25
CA CYS A 702 -4.98 -2.73 18.87
C CYS A 702 -5.92 -3.65 19.66
N PRO A 703 -6.98 -4.22 19.04
CA PRO A 703 -8.00 -5.03 19.74
C PRO A 703 -7.48 -6.24 20.52
N GLN A 704 -6.44 -6.89 20.01
CA GLN A 704 -5.92 -8.17 20.51
C GLN A 704 -4.71 -8.00 21.45
N MET A 705 -4.28 -6.76 21.69
CA MET A 705 -3.11 -6.44 22.50
C MET A 705 -3.36 -6.68 23.98
N ILE A 706 -2.42 -7.39 24.63
CA ILE A 706 -2.37 -7.56 26.08
C ILE A 706 -1.22 -6.73 26.64
N VAL A 707 -1.59 -5.77 27.49
CA VAL A 707 -0.64 -4.94 28.24
C VAL A 707 -0.33 -5.62 29.58
N GLY A 708 0.94 -5.65 29.98
CA GLY A 708 1.33 -6.25 31.25
C GLY A 708 2.81 -6.01 31.56
N PRO A 709 3.26 -6.33 32.78
CA PRO A 709 4.65 -6.13 33.17
C PRO A 709 5.56 -7.06 32.38
N GLU A 710 6.73 -6.56 31.99
CA GLU A 710 7.70 -7.27 31.15
C GLU A 710 9.03 -7.46 31.88
N ALA A 711 9.75 -8.53 31.54
CA ALA A 711 11.01 -8.87 32.18
C ALA A 711 12.08 -7.77 32.04
N ALA A 712 12.24 -7.21 30.84
CA ALA A 712 13.24 -6.18 30.60
C ALA A 712 12.96 -4.89 31.41
N GLY A 713 11.71 -4.42 31.42
CA GLY A 713 11.31 -3.29 32.26
C GLY A 713 11.46 -3.58 33.75
N SER A 714 11.19 -4.81 34.17
CA SER A 714 11.32 -5.25 35.57
C SER A 714 12.78 -5.27 36.02
N LEU A 715 13.70 -5.71 35.16
CA LEU A 715 15.14 -5.69 35.43
C LEU A 715 15.65 -4.25 35.59
N LEU A 716 15.19 -3.33 34.73
CA LEU A 716 15.54 -1.90 34.82
C LEU A 716 15.03 -1.26 36.11
N VAL A 717 13.82 -1.60 36.55
CA VAL A 717 13.29 -1.18 37.86
C VAL A 717 14.19 -1.68 39.00
N GLY A 718 14.63 -2.93 38.95
CA GLY A 718 15.57 -3.51 39.93
C GLY A 718 16.88 -2.72 40.02
N THR A 719 17.46 -2.34 38.87
CA THR A 719 18.72 -1.55 38.86
C THR A 719 18.60 -0.19 39.57
N VAL A 720 17.43 0.46 39.46
CA VAL A 720 17.19 1.76 40.10
C VAL A 720 16.94 1.60 41.60
N ILE A 721 16.17 0.58 41.99
CA ILE A 721 15.93 0.28 43.40
C ILE A 721 17.24 -0.02 44.10
N ARG A 722 18.13 -0.81 43.49
CA ARG A 722 19.44 -1.08 44.07
C ARG A 722 20.31 0.17 44.17
N ALA A 723 20.36 1.00 43.13
CA ALA A 723 21.09 2.27 43.21
C ALA A 723 20.56 3.18 44.34
N SER A 724 19.26 3.11 44.62
CA SER A 724 18.65 3.79 45.76
C SER A 724 19.10 3.19 47.10
N VAL A 725 19.17 1.86 47.22
CA VAL A 725 19.67 1.19 48.43
C VAL A 725 21.16 1.51 48.65
N ASP A 726 21.99 1.42 47.61
CA ASP A 726 23.43 1.70 47.67
C ASP A 726 23.75 3.16 48.05
N SER A 727 22.88 4.11 47.69
CA SER A 727 22.99 5.52 48.10
C SER A 727 22.58 5.78 49.57
N GLY A 728 22.19 4.73 50.31
CA GLY A 728 21.85 4.80 51.73
C GLY A 728 20.44 5.31 52.02
N SER A 729 19.56 5.34 51.03
CA SER A 729 18.19 5.85 51.18
C SER A 729 17.18 4.84 51.74
N GLY A 730 17.57 3.57 51.88
CA GLY A 730 16.74 2.49 52.43
C GLY A 730 17.52 1.19 52.60
N ASN A 731 16.90 0.21 53.25
CA ASN A 731 17.44 -1.15 53.39
C ASN A 731 16.81 -2.07 52.35
N ASP A 732 17.49 -3.17 51.98
CA ASP A 732 16.97 -4.20 51.05
C ASP A 732 15.60 -4.80 51.48
N ALA A 733 15.22 -4.64 52.74
CA ALA A 733 13.95 -5.13 53.32
C ALA A 733 12.83 -4.08 53.38
N ASP A 734 13.03 -2.85 52.89
CA ASP A 734 11.99 -1.81 52.90
C ASP A 734 11.04 -1.94 51.69
N ASP A 735 10.18 -2.96 51.76
CA ASP A 735 9.12 -3.25 50.78
C ASP A 735 8.27 -2.01 50.42
N VAL A 736 8.04 -1.13 51.41
CA VAL A 736 7.21 0.07 51.23
C VAL A 736 7.95 1.11 50.40
N LEU A 737 9.24 1.32 50.67
CA LEU A 737 10.08 2.22 49.87
C LEU A 737 10.24 1.69 48.44
N HIS A 738 10.53 0.40 48.26
CA HIS A 738 10.72 -0.21 46.93
C HIS A 738 9.45 -0.10 46.07
N ALA A 739 8.27 -0.36 46.65
CA ALA A 739 6.99 -0.15 45.96
C ALA A 739 6.78 1.32 45.57
N ARG A 740 7.23 2.28 46.37
CA ARG A 740 7.13 3.72 46.05
C ARG A 740 8.04 4.09 44.89
N ILE A 741 9.31 3.67 44.93
CA ILE A 741 10.27 3.90 43.86
C ILE A 741 9.74 3.30 42.55
N CYS A 742 9.19 2.07 42.62
CA CYS A 742 8.53 1.44 41.48
C CYS A 742 7.39 2.30 40.92
N GLY A 743 6.48 2.78 41.77
CA GLY A 743 5.39 3.68 41.35
C GLY A 743 5.89 4.99 40.71
N VAL A 744 6.98 5.55 41.21
CA VAL A 744 7.64 6.74 40.64
C VAL A 744 8.21 6.44 39.24
N ILE A 745 8.97 5.35 39.09
CA ILE A 745 9.55 4.92 37.81
C ILE A 745 8.44 4.69 36.78
N THR A 746 7.42 3.92 37.14
CA THR A 746 6.25 3.65 36.29
C THR A 746 5.50 4.93 35.93
N GLY A 747 5.36 5.86 36.89
CA GLY A 747 4.74 7.17 36.67
C GLY A 747 5.53 8.06 35.70
N ILE A 748 6.86 8.14 35.83
CA ILE A 748 7.74 8.89 34.91
C ILE A 748 7.72 8.24 33.53
N ALA A 749 7.81 6.92 33.46
CA ALA A 749 7.76 6.20 32.19
C ALA A 749 6.41 6.46 31.49
N GLY A 750 5.29 6.30 32.19
CA GLY A 750 3.95 6.59 31.68
C GLY A 750 3.78 8.05 31.25
N ALA A 751 4.26 9.01 32.04
CA ALA A 751 4.23 10.43 31.69
C ALA A 751 5.07 10.72 30.43
N THR A 752 6.24 10.09 30.28
CA THR A 752 7.11 10.24 29.11
C THR A 752 6.42 9.76 27.84
N VAL A 753 5.83 8.54 27.88
CA VAL A 753 5.09 7.98 26.74
C VAL A 753 3.84 8.81 26.44
N LEU A 754 3.12 9.28 27.46
CA LEU A 754 1.95 10.15 27.30
C LEU A 754 2.30 11.48 26.64
N LEU A 755 3.36 12.15 27.11
CA LEU A 755 3.85 13.40 26.53
C LEU A 755 4.31 13.19 25.08
N ALA A 756 5.01 12.08 24.81
CA ALA A 756 5.38 11.71 23.44
C ALA A 756 4.16 11.50 22.54
N GLY A 757 3.09 10.88 23.06
CA GLY A 757 1.83 10.70 22.35
C GLY A 757 1.10 12.01 22.05
N ILE A 758 1.02 12.91 23.03
CA ILE A 758 0.43 14.25 22.88
C ILE A 758 1.24 15.09 21.88
N ALA A 759 2.57 15.03 21.97
CA ALA A 759 3.49 15.69 21.04
C ALA A 759 3.55 15.02 19.66
N ARG A 760 2.81 13.92 19.45
CA ARG A 760 2.74 13.16 18.20
C ARG A 760 4.09 12.58 17.73
N LEU A 761 4.92 12.14 18.67
CA LEU A 761 6.22 11.52 18.40
C LEU A 761 6.12 10.05 17.98
N GLY A 762 4.95 9.58 17.55
CA GLY A 762 4.73 8.20 17.10
C GLY A 762 5.54 7.81 15.86
N PHE A 763 6.13 8.77 15.13
CA PHE A 763 7.07 8.47 14.05
C PHE A 763 8.36 7.80 14.54
N LEU A 764 8.69 7.90 15.84
CA LEU A 764 9.87 7.26 16.44
C LEU A 764 9.83 5.73 16.31
N ASP A 765 8.65 5.13 16.23
CA ASP A 765 8.49 3.71 15.93
C ASP A 765 9.05 3.34 14.54
N SER A 766 9.05 4.26 13.56
CA SER A 766 9.67 4.05 12.25
C SER A 766 11.20 4.20 12.25
N VAL A 767 11.78 4.83 13.28
CA VAL A 767 13.24 5.04 13.38
C VAL A 767 13.95 3.75 13.79
N LEU A 768 13.26 2.85 14.49
CA LEU A 768 13.83 1.57 14.87
C LEU A 768 13.69 0.53 13.75
N SER A 769 14.83 0.11 13.23
CA SER A 769 14.89 -0.95 12.24
C SER A 769 14.56 -2.32 12.87
N ARG A 770 13.97 -3.23 12.08
CA ARG A 770 13.78 -4.63 12.47
C ARG A 770 15.09 -5.31 12.95
N PRO A 771 16.25 -5.10 12.28
CA PRO A 771 17.55 -5.57 12.79
C PRO A 771 17.86 -5.09 14.21
N PHE A 772 17.69 -3.80 14.53
CA PHE A 772 17.93 -3.28 15.88
C PHE A 772 17.11 -4.07 16.92
N LEU A 773 15.80 -4.21 16.68
CA LEU A 773 14.91 -4.93 17.59
C LEU A 773 15.31 -6.40 17.74
N ARG A 774 15.67 -7.06 16.65
CA ARG A 774 16.09 -8.47 16.65
C ARG A 774 17.37 -8.69 17.46
N GLY A 775 18.40 -7.87 17.23
CA GLY A 775 19.65 -7.93 17.99
C GLY A 775 19.41 -7.70 19.48
N PHE A 776 18.60 -6.68 19.78
CA PHE A 776 18.28 -6.29 21.14
C PHE A 776 17.43 -7.33 21.91
N ILE A 777 16.33 -7.83 21.33
CA ILE A 777 15.46 -8.85 21.95
C ILE A 777 16.23 -10.15 22.21
N SER A 778 17.09 -10.54 21.27
CA SER A 778 17.94 -11.73 21.43
C SER A 778 18.94 -11.57 22.58
N ALA A 779 19.51 -10.36 22.72
CA ALA A 779 20.42 -10.03 23.81
C ALA A 779 19.69 -10.04 25.17
N ILE A 780 18.52 -9.39 25.27
CA ILE A 780 17.67 -9.44 26.47
C ILE A 780 17.33 -10.87 26.83
N GLY A 781 16.89 -11.69 25.86
CA GLY A 781 16.56 -13.09 26.10
C GLY A 781 17.72 -13.84 26.75
N PHE A 782 18.95 -13.61 26.27
CA PHE A 782 20.14 -14.18 26.88
C PHE A 782 20.43 -13.64 28.29
N VAL A 783 20.36 -12.32 28.47
CA VAL A 783 20.57 -11.68 29.79
C VAL A 783 19.59 -12.23 30.82
N ILE A 784 18.30 -12.29 30.49
CA ILE A 784 17.26 -12.82 31.38
C ILE A 784 17.53 -14.30 31.69
N PHE A 785 17.88 -15.11 30.68
CA PHE A 785 18.15 -16.52 30.89
C PHE A 785 19.30 -16.72 31.90
N VAL A 786 20.40 -15.97 31.77
CA VAL A 786 21.52 -16.01 32.72
C VAL A 786 21.11 -15.48 34.10
N ASP A 787 20.34 -14.40 34.15
CA ASP A 787 19.84 -13.81 35.38
C ASP A 787 18.98 -14.79 36.18
N GLN A 788 18.11 -15.54 35.51
CA GLN A 788 17.26 -16.55 36.15
C GLN A 788 18.01 -17.83 36.55
N LEU A 789 19.17 -18.13 35.94
CA LEU A 789 20.00 -19.26 36.39
C LEU A 789 20.49 -19.10 37.84
N VAL A 790 20.69 -17.87 38.32
CA VAL A 790 21.13 -17.62 39.71
C VAL A 790 20.10 -18.11 40.75
N PRO A 791 18.82 -17.68 40.70
CA PRO A 791 17.78 -18.21 41.59
C PRO A 791 17.40 -19.67 41.28
N GLU A 792 17.46 -20.13 40.03
CA GLU A 792 17.20 -21.54 39.69
C GLU A 792 18.19 -22.49 40.37
N LEU A 793 19.45 -22.08 40.52
CA LEU A 793 20.49 -22.84 41.22
C LEU A 793 20.44 -22.64 42.76
N GLY A 794 19.54 -21.80 43.27
CA GLY A 794 19.45 -21.48 44.70
C GLY A 794 20.63 -20.65 45.22
N LEU A 795 21.29 -19.90 44.34
CA LEU A 795 22.44 -19.06 44.69
C LEU A 795 22.06 -17.61 45.04
N SER A 796 20.77 -17.25 45.06
CA SER A 796 20.29 -15.88 45.27
C SER A 796 20.84 -15.21 46.53
N LYS A 797 20.83 -15.92 47.68
CA LYS A 797 21.35 -15.36 48.95
C LYS A 797 22.84 -15.03 48.86
N LEU A 798 23.61 -15.92 48.23
CA LEU A 798 25.04 -15.73 48.03
C LEU A 798 25.35 -14.62 47.01
N ALA A 799 24.50 -14.48 46.00
CA ALA A 799 24.59 -13.41 45.01
C ALA A 799 24.33 -12.04 45.65
N SER A 800 23.31 -11.92 46.51
CA SER A 800 23.01 -10.68 47.25
C SER A 800 24.10 -10.29 48.26
N GLU A 801 24.81 -11.26 48.83
CA GLU A 801 25.97 -11.01 49.70
C GLU A 801 27.22 -10.58 48.92
N THR A 802 27.28 -10.91 47.63
CA THR A 802 28.42 -10.58 46.76
C THR A 802 28.12 -9.28 46.00
N ALA A 803 28.59 -8.16 46.53
CA ALA A 803 28.33 -6.81 46.00
C ALA A 803 28.57 -6.63 44.48
N SER A 804 29.43 -7.44 43.86
CA SER A 804 29.76 -7.34 42.42
C SER A 804 28.84 -8.13 41.48
N VAL A 805 27.92 -8.96 41.97
CA VAL A 805 27.25 -9.98 41.14
C VAL A 805 25.79 -9.68 40.88
N ASP A 806 25.04 -9.30 41.91
CA ASP A 806 23.57 -9.16 41.84
C ASP A 806 23.14 -8.24 40.68
N HIS A 807 23.93 -7.19 40.43
CA HIS A 807 23.75 -6.20 39.36
C HIS A 807 24.95 -6.10 38.41
N GLY A 808 25.86 -7.07 38.47
CA GLY A 808 27.02 -7.14 37.57
C GLY A 808 26.59 -7.35 36.11
N SER A 809 27.57 -7.26 35.20
CA SER A 809 27.33 -7.63 33.81
C SER A 809 26.87 -9.10 33.71
N THR A 810 26.26 -9.47 32.59
CA THR A 810 25.89 -10.88 32.35
C THR A 810 27.10 -11.81 32.48
N VAL A 811 28.28 -11.30 32.12
CA VAL A 811 29.56 -12.01 32.27
C VAL A 811 29.95 -12.19 33.74
N ASP A 812 29.73 -11.19 34.59
CA ASP A 812 29.98 -11.30 36.04
C ASP A 812 29.06 -12.34 36.67
N LYS A 813 27.79 -12.39 36.25
CA LYS A 813 26.83 -13.42 36.67
C LYS A 813 27.28 -14.82 36.23
N LEU A 814 27.73 -14.98 34.98
CA LEU A 814 28.29 -16.25 34.50
C LEU A 814 29.55 -16.67 35.27
N ARG A 815 30.47 -15.72 35.52
CA ARG A 815 31.67 -15.96 36.32
C ARG A 815 31.33 -16.38 37.75
N PHE A 816 30.33 -15.73 38.36
CA PHE A 816 29.83 -16.07 39.69
C PHE A 816 29.19 -17.45 39.75
N ILE A 817 28.35 -17.79 38.77
CA ILE A 817 27.74 -19.13 38.68
C ILE A 817 28.85 -20.16 38.60
N TYR A 818 29.82 -19.98 37.70
CA TYR A 818 30.95 -20.89 37.53
C TYR A 818 31.78 -21.06 38.80
N SER A 819 32.07 -19.97 39.52
CA SER A 819 32.87 -20.03 40.76
C SER A 819 32.11 -20.60 41.96
N ASN A 820 30.77 -20.67 41.91
CA ASN A 820 29.93 -21.14 43.01
C ASN A 820 29.10 -22.39 42.69
N LEU A 821 29.44 -23.12 41.62
CA LEU A 821 28.76 -24.38 41.26
C LEU A 821 28.74 -25.40 42.40
N ASP A 822 29.77 -25.40 43.26
CA ASP A 822 29.86 -26.31 44.40
C ASP A 822 28.86 -25.97 45.53
N ARG A 823 28.32 -24.75 45.56
CA ARG A 823 27.40 -24.24 46.60
C ARG A 823 25.92 -24.27 46.18
N VAL A 824 25.61 -24.91 45.06
CA VAL A 824 24.26 -25.00 44.49
C VAL A 824 23.32 -25.78 45.42
N HIS A 825 22.13 -25.24 45.68
CA HIS A 825 21.10 -25.95 46.43
C HIS A 825 20.44 -27.00 45.53
N ARG A 826 20.86 -28.26 45.66
CA ARG A 826 20.49 -29.38 44.77
C ARG A 826 18.98 -29.52 44.56
N LEU A 827 18.20 -29.40 45.63
CA LEU A 827 16.75 -29.59 45.55
C LEU A 827 16.07 -28.45 44.78
N THR A 828 16.52 -27.21 44.97
CA THR A 828 16.06 -26.03 44.20
C THR A 828 16.37 -26.20 42.71
N ALA A 829 17.61 -26.60 42.39
CA ALA A 829 18.04 -26.84 41.01
C ALA A 829 17.22 -27.94 40.34
N ILE A 830 16.97 -29.06 41.03
CA ILE A 830 16.14 -30.15 40.49
C ILE A 830 14.73 -29.64 40.19
N ILE A 831 14.08 -28.94 41.13
CA ILE A 831 12.74 -28.39 40.92
C ILE A 831 12.71 -27.43 39.73
N ALA A 832 13.69 -26.54 39.62
CA ALA A 832 13.80 -25.57 38.52
C ALA A 832 13.96 -26.26 37.16
N PHE A 833 14.95 -27.15 37.02
CA PHE A 833 15.23 -27.82 35.75
C PHE A 833 14.13 -28.81 35.35
N VAL A 834 13.51 -29.51 36.30
CA VAL A 834 12.36 -30.39 36.01
C VAL A 834 11.18 -29.56 35.54
N SER A 835 10.89 -28.43 36.20
CA SER A 835 9.82 -27.52 35.77
C SER A 835 10.10 -26.97 34.37
N PHE A 836 11.35 -26.56 34.10
CA PHE A 836 11.78 -26.05 32.80
C PHE A 836 11.59 -27.12 31.71
N ALA A 837 12.06 -28.34 31.98
CA ALA A 837 11.94 -29.46 31.06
C ALA A 837 10.47 -29.81 30.79
N ILE A 838 9.61 -29.89 31.82
CA ILE A 838 8.18 -30.18 31.66
C ILE A 838 7.52 -29.13 30.77
N ILE A 839 7.75 -27.83 31.03
CA ILE A 839 7.16 -26.74 30.24
C ILE A 839 7.67 -26.80 28.80
N MET A 840 8.96 -27.06 28.58
CA MET A 840 9.54 -27.20 27.23
C MET A 840 8.98 -28.40 26.47
N VAL A 841 8.77 -29.53 27.14
CA VAL A 841 8.15 -30.73 26.56
C VAL A 841 6.70 -30.43 26.15
N PHE A 842 5.90 -29.83 27.02
CA PHE A 842 4.52 -29.43 26.67
C PHE A 842 4.49 -28.42 25.52
N ARG A 843 5.42 -27.47 25.49
CA ARG A 843 5.58 -26.52 24.38
C ARG A 843 5.86 -27.23 23.07
N GLU A 844 6.79 -28.19 23.04
CA GLU A 844 7.14 -28.93 21.83
C GLU A 844 6.00 -29.85 21.36
N ILE A 845 5.32 -30.52 22.29
CA ILE A 845 4.13 -31.32 21.99
C ILE A 845 3.05 -30.45 21.37
N LYS A 846 2.76 -29.28 21.96
CA LYS A 846 1.80 -28.31 21.40
C LYS A 846 2.21 -27.87 20.00
N ARG A 847 3.47 -27.48 19.79
CA ARG A 847 3.99 -27.06 18.48
C ARG A 847 3.79 -28.12 17.40
N ARG A 848 4.03 -29.39 17.72
CA ARG A 848 3.89 -30.50 16.77
C ARG A 848 2.45 -30.98 16.59
N MET A 849 1.63 -30.93 17.63
CA MET A 849 0.28 -31.49 17.62
C MET A 849 -0.82 -30.48 17.27
N GLN A 850 -0.61 -29.18 17.48
CA GLN A 850 -1.58 -28.13 17.18
C GLN A 850 -2.10 -28.16 15.73
N PRO A 851 -1.26 -28.39 14.68
CA PRO A 851 -1.75 -28.52 13.32
C PRO A 851 -2.70 -29.70 13.10
N ARG A 852 -2.56 -30.76 13.91
CA ARG A 852 -3.34 -32.01 13.80
C ARG A 852 -4.56 -32.04 14.72
N TYR A 853 -4.48 -31.39 15.87
CA TYR A 853 -5.55 -31.32 16.87
C TYR A 853 -5.65 -29.90 17.42
N LEU A 854 -6.60 -29.10 16.91
CA LEU A 854 -6.79 -27.71 17.34
C LEU A 854 -7.06 -27.57 18.85
N GLY A 855 -7.68 -28.59 19.47
CA GLY A 855 -8.01 -28.59 20.89
C GLY A 855 -6.81 -28.53 21.85
N VAL A 856 -5.62 -28.94 21.41
CA VAL A 856 -4.39 -28.98 22.23
C VAL A 856 -3.93 -27.56 22.61
N ALA A 857 -4.32 -26.53 21.85
CA ALA A 857 -4.02 -25.14 22.14
C ALA A 857 -4.63 -24.64 23.47
N TYR A 858 -5.78 -25.21 23.88
CA TYR A 858 -6.52 -24.79 25.07
C TYR A 858 -6.00 -25.39 26.39
N ILE A 859 -5.04 -26.31 26.35
CA ILE A 859 -4.50 -26.95 27.56
C ILE A 859 -3.68 -25.90 28.34
N PRO A 860 -4.01 -25.55 29.59
CA PRO A 860 -3.28 -24.55 30.35
C PRO A 860 -2.07 -25.19 31.07
N ASP A 861 -1.14 -25.77 30.31
CA ASP A 861 0.04 -26.52 30.78
C ASP A 861 0.86 -25.76 31.84
N ARG A 862 1.14 -24.48 31.62
CA ARG A 862 1.90 -23.66 32.59
C ARG A 862 1.15 -23.44 33.89
N LEU A 863 -0.17 -23.25 33.82
CA LEU A 863 -1.03 -23.15 35.01
C LEU A 863 -1.03 -24.48 35.78
N ILE A 864 -1.06 -25.62 35.09
CA ILE A 864 -0.97 -26.95 35.71
C ILE A 864 0.36 -27.09 36.46
N VAL A 865 1.49 -26.69 35.85
CA VAL A 865 2.81 -26.72 36.50
C VAL A 865 2.84 -25.84 37.76
N VAL A 866 2.25 -24.64 37.70
CA VAL A 866 2.14 -23.71 38.84
C VAL A 866 1.29 -24.30 39.97
N ILE A 867 0.10 -24.82 39.67
CA ILE A 867 -0.79 -25.41 40.67
C ILE A 867 -0.16 -26.66 41.29
N LEU A 868 0.38 -27.56 40.45
CA LEU A 868 0.98 -28.81 40.91
C LEU A 868 2.22 -28.53 41.78
N SER A 869 3.05 -27.56 41.40
CA SER A 869 4.23 -27.20 42.19
C SER A 869 3.86 -26.56 43.52
N ALA A 870 2.85 -25.68 43.59
CA ALA A 870 2.36 -25.14 44.85
C ALA A 870 1.78 -26.24 45.77
N TYR A 871 1.03 -27.18 45.19
CA TYR A 871 0.50 -28.33 45.93
C TYR A 871 1.62 -29.24 46.47
N LEU A 872 2.63 -29.55 45.64
CA LEU A 872 3.78 -30.36 46.06
C LEU A 872 4.62 -29.66 47.11
N ALA A 873 4.82 -28.34 46.98
CA ALA A 873 5.54 -27.54 47.97
C ALA A 873 4.86 -27.57 49.34
N TRP A 874 3.52 -27.48 49.35
CA TRP A 874 2.73 -27.62 50.57
C TRP A 874 2.80 -29.06 51.14
N ARG A 875 2.62 -30.08 50.30
CA ARG A 875 2.54 -31.48 50.75
C ARG A 875 3.87 -32.06 51.22
N LEU A 876 4.96 -31.66 50.58
CA LEU A 876 6.33 -32.13 50.84
C LEU A 876 7.13 -31.15 51.73
N GLU A 877 6.51 -30.04 52.16
CA GLU A 877 7.12 -29.05 53.05
C GLU A 877 8.47 -28.53 52.52
N TRP A 878 8.48 -28.15 51.23
CA TRP A 878 9.69 -27.67 50.54
C TRP A 878 10.27 -26.41 51.18
N ASP A 879 9.43 -25.61 51.82
CA ASP A 879 9.83 -24.43 52.60
C ASP A 879 10.75 -24.80 53.78
N GLN A 880 10.48 -25.91 54.46
CA GLN A 880 11.33 -26.43 55.53
C GLN A 880 12.62 -27.06 55.01
N GLN A 881 12.62 -27.53 53.76
CA GLN A 881 13.79 -28.12 53.09
C GLN A 881 14.72 -27.07 52.45
N GLY A 882 14.48 -25.78 52.69
CA GLY A 882 15.32 -24.69 52.20
C GLY A 882 14.98 -24.20 50.79
N VAL A 883 13.91 -24.69 50.16
CA VAL A 883 13.42 -24.13 48.89
C VAL A 883 12.77 -22.79 49.15
N GLU A 884 13.18 -21.78 48.40
CA GLU A 884 12.54 -20.47 48.51
C GLU A 884 11.13 -20.51 47.90
N ILE A 885 10.15 -20.24 48.75
CA ILE A 885 8.76 -19.97 48.36
C ILE A 885 8.52 -18.45 48.30
N LEU A 886 7.43 -18.05 47.64
CA LEU A 886 7.04 -16.64 47.53
C LEU A 886 6.72 -16.02 48.90
N GLY A 887 6.16 -16.82 49.83
CA GLY A 887 5.83 -16.37 51.18
C GLY A 887 4.59 -15.46 51.24
N THR A 888 4.42 -14.74 52.34
CA THR A 888 3.23 -13.88 52.52
C THR A 888 3.28 -12.69 51.57
N VAL A 889 2.44 -12.70 50.53
CA VAL A 889 2.24 -11.55 49.64
C VAL A 889 1.36 -10.52 50.35
N LYS A 890 2.00 -9.62 51.12
CA LYS A 890 1.30 -8.52 51.78
C LYS A 890 1.21 -7.32 50.85
N ALA A 891 0.06 -6.66 50.83
CA ALA A 891 -0.01 -5.30 50.32
C ALA A 891 0.83 -4.40 51.23
N ALA A 892 1.81 -3.68 50.68
CA ALA A 892 2.76 -2.84 51.42
C ALA A 892 2.10 -1.82 52.38
N SER A 893 0.81 -1.52 52.17
CA SER A 893 0.03 -0.56 52.96
C SER A 893 -1.00 -1.19 53.92
N GLY A 894 -1.12 -2.51 53.96
CA GLY A 894 -2.16 -3.22 54.73
C GLY A 894 -3.57 -3.16 54.11
N ARG A 895 -3.80 -2.35 53.07
CA ARG A 895 -5.05 -2.31 52.29
C ARG A 895 -4.80 -2.90 50.90
N ALA A 896 -5.78 -3.60 50.34
CA ALA A 896 -5.66 -4.26 49.03
C ALA A 896 -5.32 -3.30 47.87
N PHE A 897 -5.72 -2.02 47.97
CA PHE A 897 -5.38 -0.98 47.02
C PHE A 897 -5.05 0.31 47.76
N THR A 898 -3.94 0.95 47.40
CA THR A 898 -3.62 2.30 47.86
C THR A 898 -3.25 3.20 46.70
N PHE A 899 -4.08 4.22 46.51
CA PHE A 899 -3.76 5.32 45.62
C PHE A 899 -2.66 6.18 46.24
N ARG A 900 -1.58 6.38 45.49
CA ARG A 900 -0.47 7.26 45.85
C ARG A 900 -0.05 8.04 44.62
N TRP A 901 -0.05 9.35 44.74
CA TRP A 901 0.45 10.22 43.69
C TRP A 901 1.96 9.95 43.47
N PRO A 902 2.42 9.62 42.24
CA PRO A 902 3.81 9.27 42.00
C PRO A 902 4.76 10.47 42.15
N PHE A 903 4.34 11.70 41.85
CA PHE A 903 5.19 12.90 41.93
C PHE A 903 5.06 13.64 43.26
N GLN A 904 5.35 12.97 44.36
CA GLN A 904 5.42 13.60 45.69
C GLN A 904 6.78 14.29 45.89
N ALA A 905 6.76 15.52 46.43
CA ALA A 905 7.96 16.31 46.70
C ALA A 905 9.00 15.58 47.57
N SER A 906 8.54 14.72 48.49
CA SER A 906 9.40 13.94 49.40
C SER A 906 10.31 12.92 48.70
N HIS A 907 10.05 12.56 47.44
CA HIS A 907 10.83 11.57 46.68
C HIS A 907 11.55 12.19 45.47
N MET A 908 11.67 13.52 45.41
CA MET A 908 12.31 14.23 44.29
C MET A 908 13.79 13.87 44.08
N SER A 909 14.49 13.41 45.12
CA SER A 909 15.85 12.86 45.01
C SER A 909 15.88 11.64 44.08
N HIS A 910 15.01 10.66 44.31
CA HIS A 910 14.93 9.45 43.49
C HIS A 910 14.45 9.72 42.08
N ILE A 911 13.57 10.72 41.88
CA ILE A 911 13.08 11.10 40.55
C ILE A 911 14.24 11.48 39.62
N ARG A 912 15.21 12.24 40.11
CA ARG A 912 16.36 12.68 39.32
C ARG A 912 17.22 11.50 38.86
N ASP A 913 17.52 10.56 39.75
CA ASP A 913 18.35 9.39 39.44
C ASP A 913 17.58 8.37 38.58
N SER A 914 16.27 8.26 38.78
CA SER A 914 15.39 7.35 38.05
C SER A 914 15.01 7.86 36.65
N MET A 915 15.20 9.14 36.34
CA MET A 915 14.67 9.76 35.12
C MET A 915 15.23 9.11 33.85
N SER A 916 16.54 8.89 33.79
CA SER A 916 17.20 8.28 32.63
C SER A 916 16.69 6.85 32.40
N THR A 917 16.70 6.02 33.45
CA THR A 917 16.22 4.63 33.35
C THR A 917 14.73 4.55 33.05
N SER A 918 13.91 5.45 33.61
CA SER A 918 12.47 5.52 33.32
C SER A 918 12.19 5.93 31.87
N PHE A 919 13.00 6.83 31.30
CA PHE A 919 12.96 7.17 29.88
C PHE A 919 13.32 5.95 29.02
N LEU A 920 14.34 5.18 29.39
CA LEU A 920 14.69 3.93 28.70
C LEU A 920 13.56 2.89 28.80
N ILE A 921 12.92 2.74 29.97
CA ILE A 921 11.75 1.86 30.16
C ILE A 921 10.58 2.31 29.27
N ALA A 922 10.27 3.60 29.24
CA ALA A 922 9.22 4.19 28.41
C ALA A 922 9.44 3.89 26.92
N LEU A 923 10.67 4.10 26.47
CA LEU A 923 11.08 3.94 25.09
C LEU A 923 11.05 2.46 24.69
N LEU A 924 11.66 1.59 25.51
CA LEU A 924 11.60 0.14 25.36
C LEU A 924 10.16 -0.37 25.29
N GLY A 925 9.33 0.03 26.24
CA GLY A 925 7.95 -0.38 26.33
C GLY A 925 7.10 0.07 25.14
N PHE A 926 7.30 1.30 24.65
CA PHE A 926 6.65 1.78 23.44
C PHE A 926 7.04 0.94 22.22
N PHE A 927 8.32 0.57 22.10
CA PHE A 927 8.82 -0.18 20.96
C PHE A 927 8.34 -1.63 20.94
N GLU A 928 8.38 -2.33 22.08
CA GLU A 928 7.80 -3.67 22.19
C GLU A 928 6.30 -3.67 21.84
N SER A 929 5.58 -2.67 22.33
CA SER A 929 4.16 -2.49 22.02
C SER A 929 3.92 -2.22 20.54
N SER A 930 4.76 -1.40 19.90
CA SER A 930 4.61 -1.05 18.48
C SER A 930 4.88 -2.25 17.57
N VAL A 931 5.88 -3.07 17.90
CA VAL A 931 6.17 -4.33 17.18
C VAL A 931 5.00 -5.30 17.30
N ALA A 932 4.46 -5.46 18.52
CA ALA A 932 3.29 -6.29 18.75
C ALA A 932 2.07 -5.76 17.99
N ALA A 933 1.83 -4.45 18.01
CA ALA A 933 0.69 -3.83 17.38
C ALA A 933 0.72 -3.97 15.85
N LYS A 934 1.87 -3.73 15.21
CA LYS A 934 2.04 -3.92 13.75
C LYS A 934 1.92 -5.37 13.32
N SER A 935 2.45 -6.30 14.11
CA SER A 935 2.40 -7.74 13.80
C SER A 935 0.99 -8.32 13.94
N LEU A 936 0.11 -7.65 14.70
CA LEU A 936 -1.28 -8.04 14.88
C LEU A 936 -2.23 -7.24 13.98
N GLY A 937 -1.88 -5.98 13.66
CA GLY A 937 -2.72 -4.96 13.02
C GLY A 937 -2.94 -5.09 11.51
N GLY A 938 -2.68 -6.26 10.93
CA GLY A 938 -2.99 -6.55 9.52
C GLY A 938 -4.27 -7.37 9.31
N GLN A 939 -4.95 -7.80 10.37
CA GLN A 939 -6.18 -8.59 10.25
C GLN A 939 -7.41 -7.76 10.64
N GLU A 940 -8.35 -7.63 9.70
CA GLU A 940 -9.56 -6.80 9.72
C GLU A 940 -10.59 -7.22 10.77
N THR A 941 -10.18 -7.52 12.00
CA THR A 941 -11.06 -8.08 13.02
C THR A 941 -12.19 -7.11 13.41
N PHE A 942 -11.98 -5.79 13.23
CA PHE A 942 -12.99 -4.75 13.43
C PHE A 942 -12.89 -3.65 12.36
N PRO A 943 -13.90 -3.50 11.48
CA PRO A 943 -13.96 -2.35 10.56
C PRO A 943 -14.08 -1.05 11.36
N GLY A 944 -13.08 -0.17 11.24
CA GLY A 944 -13.10 1.19 11.79
C GLY A 944 -12.05 1.52 12.87
N ILE A 945 -11.32 0.55 13.41
CA ILE A 945 -10.21 0.84 14.34
C ILE A 945 -8.89 0.83 13.58
N GLN A 946 -8.45 2.03 13.16
CA GLN A 946 -7.13 2.20 12.56
C GLN A 946 -6.04 2.21 13.64
N LEU A 947 -5.02 1.38 13.45
CA LEU A 947 -3.83 1.38 14.28
C LEU A 947 -3.07 2.71 14.11
N SER A 948 -2.81 3.41 15.21
CA SER A 948 -2.06 4.66 15.19
C SER A 948 -1.00 4.68 16.29
N PRO A 949 0.30 4.81 15.97
CA PRO A 949 1.37 4.87 16.98
C PRO A 949 1.18 5.99 18.02
N ASN A 950 0.65 7.14 17.60
CA ASN A 950 0.35 8.26 18.52
C ASN A 950 -0.75 7.91 19.52
N ARG A 951 -1.76 7.14 19.10
CA ARG A 951 -2.84 6.69 19.99
C ARG A 951 -2.36 5.60 20.93
N GLU A 952 -1.49 4.72 20.45
CA GLU A 952 -0.81 3.73 21.30
C GLU A 952 0.03 4.40 22.38
N LEU A 953 0.81 5.44 22.04
CA LEU A 953 1.56 6.23 23.03
C LEU A 953 0.63 6.82 24.10
N VAL A 954 -0.50 7.41 23.72
CA VAL A 954 -1.47 7.94 24.69
C VAL A 954 -2.06 6.82 25.54
N ALA A 955 -2.51 5.70 24.94
CA ALA A 955 -3.13 4.61 25.67
C ALA A 955 -2.16 3.95 26.67
N LEU A 956 -0.94 3.63 26.24
CA LEU A 956 0.12 3.06 27.08
C LEU A 956 0.61 4.05 28.13
N GLY A 957 0.71 5.33 27.77
CA GLY A 957 1.09 6.42 28.67
C GLY A 957 0.09 6.60 29.80
N VAL A 958 -1.21 6.68 29.49
CA VAL A 958 -2.27 6.76 30.51
C VAL A 958 -2.33 5.48 31.34
N ALA A 959 -2.21 4.30 30.73
CA ALA A 959 -2.22 3.03 31.45
C ALA A 959 -1.09 2.93 32.49
N ASN A 960 0.15 3.30 32.11
CA ASN A 960 1.28 3.32 33.04
C ASN A 960 1.19 4.45 34.06
N PHE A 961 0.71 5.64 33.68
CA PHE A 961 0.53 6.73 34.62
C PHE A 961 -0.47 6.35 35.74
N VAL A 962 -1.59 5.75 35.36
CA VAL A 962 -2.58 5.23 36.30
C VAL A 962 -2.00 4.07 37.11
N GLY A 963 -1.31 3.12 36.49
CA GLY A 963 -0.64 2.02 37.18
C GLY A 963 0.39 2.49 38.22
N GLY A 964 1.17 3.52 37.89
CA GLY A 964 2.13 4.16 38.79
C GLY A 964 1.48 4.75 40.03
N CYS A 965 0.24 5.28 39.91
CA CYS A 965 -0.55 5.71 41.06
C CYS A 965 -0.92 4.59 42.04
N PHE A 966 -0.84 3.33 41.60
CA PHE A 966 -1.07 2.14 42.42
C PHE A 966 0.20 1.33 42.66
N MET A 967 1.39 1.92 42.43
CA MET A 967 2.68 1.27 42.67
C MET A 967 2.85 -0.01 41.81
N SER A 968 2.28 -0.01 40.60
CA SER A 968 2.43 -1.13 39.67
C SER A 968 3.80 -1.13 39.01
N LEU A 969 4.24 -2.30 38.56
CA LEU A 969 5.33 -2.39 37.60
C LEU A 969 4.97 -1.66 36.28
N PRO A 970 5.96 -1.15 35.54
CA PRO A 970 5.76 -0.67 34.19
C PRO A 970 5.23 -1.79 33.31
N ALA A 971 4.15 -1.52 32.59
CA ALA A 971 3.46 -2.52 31.80
C ALA A 971 3.14 -2.01 30.40
N PHE A 972 3.54 -2.80 29.41
CA PHE A 972 3.48 -2.47 28.00
C PHE A 972 2.92 -3.64 27.19
N GLY A 973 2.61 -3.39 25.92
CA GLY A 973 2.17 -4.41 24.99
C GLY A 973 3.29 -5.40 24.68
N GLY A 974 3.06 -6.68 24.96
CA GLY A 974 4.04 -7.75 24.68
C GLY A 974 3.61 -8.60 23.48
N TYR A 975 4.51 -8.82 22.52
CA TYR A 975 4.22 -9.64 21.34
C TYR A 975 3.85 -11.08 21.72
N GLY A 976 4.64 -11.72 22.58
CA GLY A 976 4.36 -13.09 23.05
C GLY A 976 2.99 -13.24 23.72
N ARG A 977 2.62 -12.30 24.60
CA ARG A 977 1.30 -12.26 25.26
C ARG A 977 0.16 -12.13 24.26
N SER A 978 0.28 -11.13 23.40
CA SER A 978 -0.78 -10.75 22.48
C SER A 978 -0.97 -11.80 21.37
N LYS A 979 0.12 -12.47 20.97
CA LYS A 979 0.07 -13.64 20.08
C LYS A 979 -0.66 -14.81 20.72
N VAL A 980 -0.36 -15.13 21.99
CA VAL A 980 -1.08 -16.19 22.70
C VAL A 980 -2.56 -15.82 22.85
N ASN A 981 -2.88 -14.57 23.19
CA ASN A 981 -4.26 -14.09 23.32
C ASN A 981 -5.05 -14.30 22.03
N LYS A 982 -4.47 -13.92 20.89
CA LYS A 982 -5.05 -14.15 19.57
C LYS A 982 -5.23 -15.64 19.26
N GLN A 983 -4.21 -16.46 19.52
CA GLN A 983 -4.25 -17.90 19.25
C GLN A 983 -5.27 -18.65 20.13
N THR A 984 -5.54 -18.16 21.35
CA THR A 984 -6.50 -18.76 22.28
C THR A 984 -7.93 -18.26 22.09
N GLY A 985 -8.16 -17.38 21.10
CA GLY A 985 -9.49 -16.93 20.69
C GLY A 985 -9.85 -15.50 21.10
N GLY A 986 -8.91 -14.73 21.65
CA GLY A 986 -9.10 -13.31 21.97
C GLY A 986 -9.22 -12.50 20.68
N LYS A 987 -10.41 -11.93 20.45
CA LYS A 987 -10.73 -11.15 19.25
C LYS A 987 -10.88 -9.67 19.56
N THR A 988 -11.26 -9.33 20.79
CA THR A 988 -11.63 -7.96 21.18
C THR A 988 -10.86 -7.51 22.44
N PRO A 989 -10.84 -6.20 22.75
CA PRO A 989 -10.28 -5.71 24.01
C PRO A 989 -10.98 -6.24 25.26
N MET A 990 -12.14 -6.89 25.12
CA MET A 990 -12.81 -7.57 26.22
C MET A 990 -11.94 -8.66 26.85
N SER A 991 -11.00 -9.28 26.11
CA SER A 991 -10.02 -10.20 26.70
C SER A 991 -9.14 -9.50 27.75
N SER A 992 -8.76 -8.24 27.53
CA SER A 992 -8.00 -7.42 28.49
C SER A 992 -8.85 -7.01 29.70
N VAL A 993 -10.15 -6.75 29.50
CA VAL A 993 -11.09 -6.49 30.60
C VAL A 993 -11.25 -7.75 31.48
N PHE A 994 -11.46 -8.92 30.88
CA PHE A 994 -11.53 -10.17 31.62
C PHE A 994 -10.21 -10.48 32.33
N LEU A 995 -9.06 -10.24 31.69
CA LEU A 995 -7.77 -10.41 32.33
C LEU A 995 -7.64 -9.54 33.58
N SER A 996 -8.07 -8.27 33.51
CA SER A 996 -8.09 -7.36 34.67
C SER A 996 -9.01 -7.85 35.78
N LEU A 997 -10.22 -8.33 35.45
CA LEU A 997 -11.16 -8.89 36.42
C LEU A 997 -10.62 -10.17 37.09
N ILE A 998 -10.02 -11.07 36.32
CA ILE A 998 -9.39 -12.30 36.84
C ILE A 998 -8.20 -11.96 37.74
N SER A 999 -7.44 -10.93 37.39
CA SER A 999 -6.33 -10.42 38.21
C SER A 999 -6.84 -9.82 39.53
N LEU A 1000 -7.94 -9.07 39.49
CA LEU A 1000 -8.60 -8.53 40.67
C LEU A 1000 -9.12 -9.65 41.59
N VAL A 1001 -9.77 -10.67 41.03
CA VAL A 1001 -10.20 -11.87 41.77
C VAL A 1001 -8.99 -12.58 42.38
N SER A 1002 -7.87 -12.67 41.65
CA SER A 1002 -6.64 -13.27 42.15
C SER A 1002 -6.07 -12.52 43.36
N ILE A 1003 -6.10 -11.19 43.34
CA ILE A 1003 -5.67 -10.36 44.48
C ILE A 1003 -6.58 -10.54 45.70
N LEU A 1004 -7.91 -10.64 45.48
CA LEU A 1004 -8.87 -10.72 46.59
C LEU A 1004 -8.95 -12.12 47.22
N PHE A 1005 -8.80 -13.19 46.42
CA PHE A 1005 -9.09 -14.56 46.86
C PHE A 1005 -7.91 -15.54 46.73
N LEU A 1006 -6.98 -15.33 45.78
CA LEU A 1006 -5.91 -16.31 45.50
C LEU A 1006 -4.58 -16.01 46.23
N LEU A 1007 -4.39 -14.81 46.79
CA LEU A 1007 -3.14 -14.45 47.49
C LEU A 1007 -2.72 -15.43 48.60
N PRO A 1008 -3.62 -15.97 49.45
CA PRO A 1008 -3.22 -16.95 50.47
C PRO A 1008 -2.66 -18.24 49.86
N TYR A 1009 -3.15 -18.65 48.69
CA TYR A 1009 -2.68 -19.85 47.99
C TYR A 1009 -1.34 -19.64 47.30
N PHE A 1010 -0.98 -18.39 46.96
CA PHE A 1010 0.33 -18.07 46.41
C PHE A 1010 1.46 -18.17 47.44
N TYR A 1011 1.16 -18.36 48.73
CA TYR A 1011 2.17 -18.53 49.78
C TYR A 1011 3.15 -19.67 49.48
N TYR A 1012 2.63 -20.83 49.07
CA TYR A 1012 3.42 -22.04 48.81
C TYR A 1012 4.04 -22.08 47.41
N LEU A 1013 3.97 -21.00 46.64
CA LEU A 1013 4.46 -20.99 45.28
C LEU A 1013 6.01 -21.00 45.27
N PRO A 1014 6.67 -22.03 44.70
CA PRO A 1014 8.12 -22.08 44.71
C PRO A 1014 8.72 -21.07 43.74
N LYS A 1015 9.63 -20.21 44.22
CA LYS A 1015 10.40 -19.30 43.37
C LYS A 1015 11.16 -19.99 42.22
N PRO A 1016 11.81 -21.17 42.39
CA PRO A 1016 12.51 -21.82 41.27
C PRO A 1016 11.59 -22.15 40.08
N VAL A 1017 10.32 -22.47 40.34
CA VAL A 1017 9.32 -22.75 39.29
C VAL A 1017 8.95 -21.47 38.54
N LEU A 1018 8.85 -20.37 39.29
CA LEU A 1018 8.60 -19.05 38.73
C LEU A 1018 9.76 -18.57 37.84
N CYS A 1019 11.00 -18.72 38.30
CA CYS A 1019 12.21 -18.41 37.52
C CYS A 1019 12.27 -19.26 36.25
N SER A 1020 12.00 -20.56 36.37
CA SER A 1020 11.90 -21.49 35.25
C SER A 1020 10.90 -21.03 34.18
N MET A 1021 9.75 -20.48 34.60
CA MET A 1021 8.76 -19.94 33.67
C MET A 1021 9.27 -18.71 32.92
N ILE A 1022 10.02 -17.82 33.59
CA ILE A 1022 10.71 -16.70 32.95
C ILE A 1022 11.80 -17.20 31.99
N SER A 1023 12.58 -18.21 32.38
CA SER A 1023 13.62 -18.82 31.53
C SER A 1023 13.06 -19.41 30.23
N VAL A 1024 11.86 -20.01 30.27
CA VAL A 1024 11.18 -20.48 29.06
C VAL A 1024 10.77 -19.33 28.13
N VAL A 1025 10.31 -18.21 28.70
CA VAL A 1025 10.01 -17.00 27.92
C VAL A 1025 11.30 -16.44 27.30
N ALA A 1026 12.37 -16.34 28.09
CA ALA A 1026 13.68 -15.91 27.64
C ALA A 1026 14.22 -16.78 26.49
N TRP A 1027 14.09 -18.10 26.61
CA TRP A 1027 14.44 -19.06 25.54
C TRP A 1027 13.63 -18.82 24.26
N SER A 1028 12.33 -18.53 24.39
CA SER A 1028 11.45 -18.23 23.25
C SER A 1028 11.88 -16.95 22.52
N LEU A 1029 12.39 -15.94 23.24
CA LEU A 1029 12.92 -14.71 22.64
C LEU A 1029 14.21 -14.98 21.86
N ILE A 1030 15.10 -15.86 22.35
CA ILE A 1030 16.35 -16.22 21.67
C ILE A 1030 16.07 -17.01 20.37
N GLU A 1031 15.10 -17.93 20.39
CA GLU A 1031 14.77 -18.84 19.28
C GLU A 1031 14.34 -18.11 17.99
N GLU A 1032 13.85 -16.88 18.08
CA GLU A 1032 13.46 -16.11 16.90
C GLU A 1032 14.68 -15.57 16.10
N ALA A 1033 15.88 -15.50 16.69
CA ALA A 1033 17.06 -14.84 16.11
C ALA A 1033 17.66 -15.53 14.88
N PRO A 1034 17.82 -16.86 14.86
CA PRO A 1034 18.46 -17.56 13.76
C PRO A 1034 17.76 -17.34 12.41
N SER A 1035 16.42 -17.24 12.42
CA SER A 1035 15.64 -17.05 11.20
C SER A 1035 15.95 -15.71 10.51
N ASP A 1036 15.94 -14.61 11.27
CA ASP A 1036 16.26 -13.27 10.76
C ASP A 1036 17.75 -13.12 10.42
N ILE A 1037 18.65 -13.67 11.24
CA ILE A 1037 20.10 -13.66 10.94
C ILE A 1037 20.39 -14.40 9.63
N SER A 1038 19.74 -15.55 9.42
CA SER A 1038 19.89 -16.31 8.16
C SER A 1038 19.38 -15.54 6.95
N PHE A 1039 18.33 -14.72 7.12
CA PHE A 1039 17.81 -13.84 6.09
C PHE A 1039 18.80 -12.71 5.77
N PHE A 1040 19.30 -11.98 6.78
CA PHE A 1040 20.26 -10.89 6.56
C PHE A 1040 21.59 -11.37 5.97
N LEU A 1041 22.07 -12.54 6.40
CA LEU A 1041 23.26 -13.17 5.82
C LEU A 1041 23.04 -13.52 4.34
N ARG A 1042 21.84 -14.00 3.99
CA ARG A 1042 21.50 -14.37 2.61
C ARG A 1042 21.50 -13.17 1.66
N ILE A 1043 21.06 -12.00 2.12
CA ILE A 1043 21.04 -10.75 1.32
C ILE A 1043 22.32 -9.92 1.46
N HIS A 1044 23.35 -10.40 2.17
CA HIS A 1044 24.61 -9.67 2.41
C HIS A 1044 24.43 -8.30 3.08
N ALA A 1045 23.43 -8.17 3.95
CA ALA A 1045 23.14 -6.94 4.72
C ALA A 1045 24.11 -6.77 5.91
N TRP A 1046 25.40 -6.54 5.60
CA TRP A 1046 26.46 -6.42 6.59
C TRP A 1046 26.30 -5.27 7.60
N PRO A 1047 25.83 -4.06 7.21
CA PRO A 1047 25.58 -2.99 8.18
C PRO A 1047 24.55 -3.37 9.24
N GLU A 1048 23.47 -4.05 8.85
CA GLU A 1048 22.38 -4.51 9.70
C GLU A 1048 22.84 -5.62 10.64
N ILE A 1049 23.61 -6.60 10.13
CA ILE A 1049 24.23 -7.65 10.94
C ILE A 1049 25.24 -7.04 11.93
N GLY A 1050 26.04 -6.07 11.47
CA GLY A 1050 27.00 -5.35 12.30
C GLY A 1050 26.31 -4.61 13.45
N LEU A 1051 25.20 -3.92 13.16
CA LEU A 1051 24.37 -3.26 14.17
C LEU A 1051 23.82 -4.27 15.19
N MET A 1052 23.27 -5.39 14.74
CA MET A 1052 22.77 -6.46 15.61
C MET A 1052 23.86 -6.99 16.54
N PHE A 1053 25.04 -7.28 15.98
CA PHE A 1053 26.17 -7.81 16.74
C PHE A 1053 26.69 -6.83 17.78
N ILE A 1054 26.82 -5.55 17.43
CA ILE A 1054 27.22 -4.48 18.36
C ILE A 1054 26.26 -4.40 19.54
N ILE A 1055 24.95 -4.46 19.30
CA ILE A 1055 23.93 -4.41 20.36
C ILE A 1055 24.04 -5.63 21.27
N VAL A 1056 24.14 -6.84 20.70
CA VAL A 1056 24.27 -8.08 21.47
C VAL A 1056 25.51 -8.04 22.37
N LEU A 1057 26.67 -7.63 21.81
CA LEU A 1057 27.90 -7.51 22.60
C LEU A 1057 27.78 -6.44 23.69
N ALA A 1058 27.26 -5.26 23.37
CA ALA A 1058 27.09 -4.17 24.32
C ALA A 1058 26.17 -4.57 25.49
N THR A 1059 25.06 -5.25 25.20
CA THR A 1059 24.10 -5.70 26.20
C THR A 1059 24.64 -6.83 27.08
N ILE A 1060 25.35 -7.81 26.51
CA ILE A 1060 25.86 -8.97 27.26
C ILE A 1060 27.10 -8.60 28.10
N PHE A 1061 28.07 -7.91 27.49
CA PHE A 1061 29.37 -7.66 28.12
C PHE A 1061 29.39 -6.43 29.02
N TYR A 1062 28.54 -5.42 28.78
CA TYR A 1062 28.56 -4.18 29.55
C TYR A 1062 27.29 -4.02 30.38
N SER A 1063 26.17 -3.62 29.77
CA SER A 1063 24.90 -3.46 30.47
C SER A 1063 23.73 -3.33 29.52
N LEU A 1064 22.53 -3.63 30.03
CA LEU A 1064 21.28 -3.44 29.30
C LEU A 1064 21.07 -1.97 28.90
N ASN A 1065 21.29 -1.02 29.82
CA ASN A 1065 21.14 0.42 29.58
C ASN A 1065 22.03 0.92 28.44
N LEU A 1066 23.30 0.50 28.44
CA LEU A 1066 24.27 0.89 27.42
C LEU A 1066 23.92 0.28 26.06
N GLY A 1067 23.49 -0.99 26.03
CA GLY A 1067 23.04 -1.63 24.79
C GLY A 1067 21.84 -0.94 24.14
N ILE A 1068 20.86 -0.51 24.95
CA ILE A 1068 19.71 0.29 24.49
C ILE A 1068 20.19 1.63 23.92
N ALA A 1069 21.00 2.37 24.68
CA ALA A 1069 21.48 3.69 24.28
C ALA A 1069 22.30 3.66 22.99
N ILE A 1070 23.21 2.68 22.86
CA ILE A 1070 24.02 2.49 21.64
C ILE A 1070 23.12 2.15 20.45
N GLY A 1071 22.23 1.18 20.60
CA GLY A 1071 21.44 0.73 19.45
C GLY A 1071 20.45 1.79 18.95
N ILE A 1072 19.81 2.55 19.84
CA ILE A 1072 18.96 3.70 19.44
C ILE A 1072 19.83 4.81 18.85
N GLY A 1073 20.95 5.14 19.49
CA GLY A 1073 21.86 6.18 19.00
C GLY A 1073 22.37 5.89 17.60
N LEU A 1074 22.79 4.66 17.33
CA LEU A 1074 23.22 4.20 16.01
C LEU A 1074 22.08 4.17 15.00
N SER A 1075 20.88 3.74 15.39
CA SER A 1075 19.70 3.73 14.52
C SER A 1075 19.30 5.15 14.11
N LEU A 1076 19.27 6.09 15.07
CA LEU A 1076 18.99 7.50 14.80
C LEU A 1076 20.09 8.14 13.95
N LEU A 1077 21.36 7.84 14.22
CA LEU A 1077 22.49 8.33 13.42
C LEU A 1077 22.44 7.80 11.99
N GLN A 1078 22.02 6.54 11.78
CA GLN A 1078 21.82 5.95 10.46
C GLN A 1078 20.70 6.67 9.70
N VAL A 1079 19.57 6.94 10.35
CA VAL A 1079 18.47 7.71 9.76
C VAL A 1079 18.90 9.14 9.43
N ILE A 1080 19.60 9.82 10.34
CA ILE A 1080 20.12 11.18 10.11
C ILE A 1080 21.10 11.20 8.93
N ARG A 1081 22.09 10.29 8.92
CA ARG A 1081 23.05 10.17 7.81
C ARG A 1081 22.38 9.91 6.46
N HIS A 1082 21.27 9.17 6.46
CA HIS A 1082 20.50 8.92 5.25
C HIS A 1082 19.67 10.15 4.83
N ALA A 1083 19.13 10.90 5.79
CA ALA A 1083 18.37 12.13 5.54
C ALA A 1083 19.23 13.32 5.09
N THR A 1084 20.49 13.40 5.52
CA THR A 1084 21.40 14.51 5.16
C THR A 1084 22.05 14.36 3.78
N ARG A 1085 21.98 13.19 3.14
CA ARG A 1085 22.60 12.94 1.84
C ARG A 1085 21.69 13.42 0.71
N PRO A 1086 22.07 14.46 -0.06
CA PRO A 1086 21.26 14.90 -1.17
C PRO A 1086 21.38 13.92 -2.35
N ARG A 1087 20.23 13.52 -2.88
CA ARG A 1087 20.07 12.57 -3.99
C ARG A 1087 20.00 13.29 -5.34
N ILE A 1088 20.97 14.14 -5.63
CA ILE A 1088 21.06 14.82 -6.93
C ILE A 1088 21.46 13.80 -8.02
N GLN A 1089 20.78 13.84 -9.17
CA GLN A 1089 21.08 13.00 -10.34
C GLN A 1089 21.43 13.89 -11.54
N ILE A 1090 22.43 13.51 -12.34
CA ILE A 1090 22.61 14.09 -13.68
C ILE A 1090 21.69 13.34 -14.64
N LEU A 1091 20.98 14.08 -15.48
CA LEU A 1091 20.17 13.50 -16.55
C LEU A 1091 20.94 13.53 -17.89
N GLY A 1092 20.87 12.43 -18.61
CA GLY A 1092 21.31 12.31 -20.01
C GLY A 1092 20.13 11.93 -20.90
N ARG A 1093 20.18 12.31 -22.18
CA ARG A 1093 19.14 12.02 -23.17
C ARG A 1093 19.35 10.63 -23.75
N ILE A 1094 18.31 9.82 -23.89
CA ILE A 1094 18.43 8.57 -24.65
C ILE A 1094 18.49 8.91 -26.15
N PRO A 1095 19.53 8.45 -26.89
CA PRO A 1095 19.71 8.76 -28.31
C PRO A 1095 18.45 8.52 -29.15
N GLY A 1096 18.06 9.51 -29.95
CA GLY A 1096 16.89 9.45 -30.83
C GLY A 1096 15.53 9.57 -30.13
N THR A 1097 15.50 9.91 -28.83
CA THR A 1097 14.25 10.11 -28.08
C THR A 1097 14.27 11.40 -27.27
N GLN A 1098 13.09 11.84 -26.82
CA GLN A 1098 12.94 12.98 -25.88
C GLN A 1098 12.89 12.53 -24.41
N ARG A 1099 13.52 11.39 -24.08
CA ARG A 1099 13.49 10.85 -22.72
C ARG A 1099 14.84 11.01 -22.05
N PHE A 1100 14.78 11.43 -20.78
CA PHE A 1100 15.96 11.65 -19.94
C PHE A 1100 16.04 10.59 -18.83
N GLU A 1101 17.23 10.02 -18.64
CA GLU A 1101 17.52 9.02 -17.59
C GLU A 1101 18.77 9.39 -16.78
N ASN A 1102 18.96 8.73 -15.64
CA ASN A 1102 20.09 8.98 -14.74
C ASN A 1102 21.41 8.57 -15.40
N ALA A 1103 22.26 9.55 -15.68
CA ALA A 1103 23.58 9.36 -16.25
C ALA A 1103 24.56 8.65 -15.30
N GLU A 1104 24.32 8.63 -13.99
CA GLU A 1104 25.21 7.96 -13.03
C GLU A 1104 25.07 6.42 -13.02
N ASP A 1105 23.95 5.90 -13.54
CA ASP A 1105 23.65 4.45 -13.56
C ASP A 1105 24.09 3.80 -14.89
N HIS A 1106 23.84 4.47 -16.02
CA HIS A 1106 24.14 3.97 -17.37
C HIS A 1106 24.73 5.05 -18.30
N PRO A 1107 25.92 5.60 -18.00
CA PRO A 1107 26.50 6.70 -18.80
C PRO A 1107 26.74 6.33 -20.27
N GLU A 1108 27.00 5.06 -20.58
CA GLU A 1108 27.29 4.57 -21.93
C GLU A 1108 26.09 4.54 -22.88
N ARG A 1109 24.86 4.65 -22.36
CA ARG A 1109 23.62 4.61 -23.17
C ARG A 1109 23.03 5.99 -23.44
N LEU A 1110 23.61 7.02 -22.85
CA LEU A 1110 23.01 8.35 -22.79
C LEU A 1110 23.88 9.36 -23.51
N GLU A 1111 23.23 10.20 -24.29
CA GLU A 1111 23.80 11.38 -24.93
C GLU A 1111 23.79 12.54 -23.94
N PHE A 1112 24.95 13.13 -23.72
CA PHE A 1112 25.07 14.39 -23.00
C PHE A 1112 24.96 15.54 -23.99
N ILE A 1113 24.03 16.46 -23.72
CA ILE A 1113 23.85 17.63 -24.56
C ILE A 1113 25.00 18.60 -24.28
N GLU A 1114 25.71 19.01 -25.34
CA GLU A 1114 26.82 19.95 -25.25
C GLU A 1114 26.33 21.29 -24.68
N GLY A 1115 27.16 21.96 -23.87
CA GLY A 1115 26.80 23.21 -23.21
C GLY A 1115 25.84 23.08 -22.02
N CYS A 1116 25.13 21.95 -21.85
CA CYS A 1116 24.06 21.79 -20.88
C CYS A 1116 24.38 20.80 -19.75
N LEU A 1117 24.05 21.18 -18.52
CA LEU A 1117 24.06 20.32 -17.34
C LEU A 1117 22.63 20.19 -16.79
N ILE A 1118 22.00 19.04 -17.03
CA ILE A 1118 20.64 18.75 -16.57
C ILE A 1118 20.72 18.02 -15.23
N VAL A 1119 20.13 18.62 -14.20
CA VAL A 1119 20.22 18.18 -12.81
C VAL A 1119 18.82 17.93 -12.27
N LYS A 1120 18.55 16.70 -11.87
CA LYS A 1120 17.31 16.32 -11.19
C LYS A 1120 17.47 16.33 -9.68
N ILE A 1121 16.54 17.00 -9.00
CA ILE A 1121 16.42 17.00 -7.54
C ILE A 1121 15.14 16.22 -7.18
N PRO A 1122 15.24 14.91 -6.85
CA PRO A 1122 14.10 14.02 -6.63
C PRO A 1122 13.54 14.06 -5.20
N GLU A 1123 13.83 15.11 -4.42
CA GLU A 1123 13.52 15.15 -2.98
C GLU A 1123 13.30 16.58 -2.48
N PRO A 1124 12.60 16.76 -1.33
CA PRO A 1124 12.40 18.08 -0.74
C PRO A 1124 13.73 18.73 -0.31
N LEU A 1125 13.80 20.05 -0.41
CA LEU A 1125 14.95 20.83 0.02
C LEU A 1125 14.76 21.27 1.47
N THR A 1126 15.61 20.78 2.35
CA THR A 1126 15.57 21.06 3.79
C THR A 1126 16.93 21.51 4.30
N PHE A 1127 16.99 22.16 5.45
CA PHE A 1127 18.25 22.55 6.09
C PHE A 1127 19.23 21.38 6.25
N ALA A 1128 18.73 20.14 6.35
CA ALA A 1128 19.53 18.94 6.59
C ALA A 1128 20.29 18.47 5.33
N ASN A 1129 19.73 18.61 4.13
CA ASN A 1129 20.33 18.10 2.89
C ASN A 1129 20.93 19.19 2.00
N THR A 1130 20.52 20.46 2.17
CA THR A 1130 20.99 21.58 1.34
C THR A 1130 22.47 21.91 1.54
N GLY A 1131 23.03 21.66 2.74
CA GLY A 1131 24.46 21.86 3.00
C GLY A 1131 25.38 21.04 2.08
N GLU A 1132 25.03 19.77 1.82
CA GLU A 1132 25.79 18.92 0.88
C GLU A 1132 25.43 19.21 -0.59
N LEU A 1133 24.28 19.82 -0.87
CA LEU A 1133 23.77 20.09 -2.23
C LEU A 1133 24.81 20.88 -3.05
N LYS A 1134 25.33 22.00 -2.51
CA LYS A 1134 26.37 22.82 -3.16
C LYS A 1134 27.62 22.04 -3.50
N THR A 1135 28.08 21.21 -2.56
CA THR A 1135 29.30 20.40 -2.73
C THR A 1135 29.11 19.33 -3.79
N ARG A 1136 27.91 18.72 -3.84
CA ARG A 1136 27.56 17.70 -4.82
C ARG A 1136 27.40 18.33 -6.21
N LEU A 1137 26.68 19.44 -6.34
CA LEU A 1137 26.61 20.22 -7.60
C LEU A 1137 28.00 20.58 -8.12
N ARG A 1138 28.88 21.10 -7.25
CA ARG A 1138 30.27 21.41 -7.63
C ARG A 1138 31.05 20.17 -8.11
N ARG A 1139 30.82 18.99 -7.54
CA ARG A 1139 31.43 17.73 -8.04
C ARG A 1139 30.86 17.34 -9.39
N LEU A 1140 29.55 17.50 -9.60
CA LEU A 1140 28.92 17.28 -10.90
C LEU A 1140 29.48 18.23 -11.97
N GLU A 1141 29.71 19.49 -11.63
CA GLU A 1141 30.33 20.48 -12.53
C GLU A 1141 31.77 20.14 -12.93
N LEU A 1142 32.57 19.67 -11.97
CA LEU A 1142 34.00 19.41 -12.18
C LEU A 1142 34.25 18.07 -12.87
N TYR A 1143 33.46 17.05 -12.53
CA TYR A 1143 33.74 15.66 -12.91
C TYR A 1143 32.65 15.00 -13.76
N GLY A 1144 31.45 15.57 -13.83
CA GLY A 1144 30.28 14.93 -14.45
C GLY A 1144 29.74 13.74 -13.67
N THR A 1145 30.26 13.46 -12.46
CA THR A 1145 29.76 12.40 -11.58
C THR A 1145 30.07 12.73 -10.13
N SER A 1146 29.17 12.36 -9.23
CA SER A 1146 29.35 12.56 -7.80
C SER A 1146 30.28 11.52 -7.14
N LYS A 1147 30.62 10.44 -7.88
CA LYS A 1147 31.49 9.32 -7.46
C LYS A 1147 32.98 9.60 -7.66
N ALA A 1148 33.34 10.64 -8.42
CA ALA A 1148 34.74 10.99 -8.67
C ALA A 1148 35.45 11.42 -7.38
N HIS A 1149 36.69 10.97 -7.22
CA HIS A 1149 37.52 11.34 -6.07
C HIS A 1149 37.92 12.83 -6.18
N PRO A 1150 37.84 13.62 -5.09
CA PRO A 1150 38.11 15.06 -5.12
C PRO A 1150 39.56 15.44 -5.46
N ALA A 1151 40.48 14.49 -5.41
CA ALA A 1151 41.87 14.71 -5.84
C ALA A 1151 42.05 14.66 -7.37
N LEU A 1152 41.03 14.27 -8.13
CA LEU A 1152 41.11 14.30 -9.58
C LEU A 1152 41.13 15.75 -10.08
N PRO A 1153 41.90 16.05 -11.14
CA PRO A 1153 41.78 17.32 -11.84
C PRO A 1153 40.39 17.43 -12.47
N ARG A 1154 39.99 18.66 -12.79
CA ARG A 1154 38.73 18.93 -13.50
C ARG A 1154 38.67 18.13 -14.80
N LEU A 1155 37.65 17.28 -14.95
CA LEU A 1155 37.43 16.44 -16.14
C LEU A 1155 36.45 17.08 -17.12
N ARG A 1156 35.43 17.79 -16.61
CA ARG A 1156 34.40 18.45 -17.41
C ARG A 1156 34.76 19.93 -17.61
N ARG A 1157 34.91 20.38 -18.86
CA ARG A 1157 35.29 21.76 -19.22
C ARG A 1157 34.19 22.77 -18.83
N GLU A 1158 34.55 24.05 -18.66
CA GLU A 1158 33.60 25.13 -18.36
C GLU A 1158 32.52 25.29 -19.41
N GLU A 1159 32.90 25.13 -20.67
CA GLU A 1159 32.01 25.22 -21.83
C GLU A 1159 30.84 24.25 -21.77
N HIS A 1160 30.96 23.12 -21.06
CA HIS A 1160 29.89 22.12 -20.93
C HIS A 1160 28.86 22.46 -19.84
N ASN A 1161 29.05 23.57 -19.11
CA ASN A 1161 28.20 24.02 -18.02
C ASN A 1161 27.65 25.44 -18.29
N ARG A 1162 27.54 25.86 -19.56
CA ARG A 1162 27.00 27.18 -19.94
C ARG A 1162 25.53 27.34 -19.54
N ASN A 1163 24.78 26.24 -19.62
CA ASN A 1163 23.38 26.16 -19.24
C ASN A 1163 23.20 25.08 -18.16
N VAL A 1164 22.47 25.40 -17.10
CA VAL A 1164 22.13 24.47 -16.02
C VAL A 1164 20.62 24.38 -15.90
N ILE A 1165 20.08 23.18 -16.09
CA ILE A 1165 18.64 22.93 -16.05
C ILE A 1165 18.35 22.14 -14.77
N PHE A 1166 17.63 22.74 -13.83
CA PHE A 1166 17.15 22.09 -12.61
C PHE A 1166 15.76 21.51 -12.82
N ASP A 1167 15.68 20.19 -12.91
CA ASP A 1167 14.43 19.45 -12.85
C ASP A 1167 14.00 19.29 -11.38
N ILE A 1168 13.02 20.11 -10.97
CA ILE A 1168 12.58 20.26 -9.59
C ILE A 1168 11.25 19.56 -9.29
N HIS A 1169 10.79 18.67 -10.17
CA HIS A 1169 9.58 17.88 -9.95
C HIS A 1169 9.56 17.12 -8.61
N GLY A 1170 10.74 16.71 -8.10
CA GLY A 1170 10.85 16.02 -6.82
C GLY A 1170 10.85 16.92 -5.58
N VAL A 1171 10.96 18.24 -5.77
CA VAL A 1171 11.00 19.23 -4.69
C VAL A 1171 9.57 19.51 -4.22
N THR A 1172 9.02 18.57 -3.46
CA THR A 1172 7.65 18.63 -2.92
C THR A 1172 7.49 19.64 -1.78
N SER A 1173 8.57 20.00 -1.11
CA SER A 1173 8.59 21.05 -0.09
C SER A 1173 9.97 21.69 -0.04
N MET A 1174 10.02 22.96 0.33
CA MET A 1174 11.25 23.72 0.51
C MET A 1174 11.15 24.53 1.80
N ASP A 1175 12.09 24.34 2.73
CA ASP A 1175 12.17 25.17 3.93
C ASP A 1175 12.99 26.44 3.66
N GLY A 1176 12.89 27.44 4.56
CA GLY A 1176 13.55 28.74 4.35
C GLY A 1176 15.08 28.64 4.21
N SER A 1177 15.73 27.72 4.93
CA SER A 1177 17.17 27.47 4.77
C SER A 1177 17.49 26.85 3.41
N GLY A 1178 16.67 25.93 2.91
CA GLY A 1178 16.79 25.37 1.58
C GLY A 1178 16.58 26.39 0.47
N THR A 1179 15.59 27.27 0.63
CA THR A 1179 15.35 28.40 -0.28
C THR A 1179 16.59 29.30 -0.36
N GLN A 1180 17.16 29.69 0.79
CA GLN A 1180 18.36 30.52 0.83
C GLN A 1180 19.55 29.84 0.14
N VAL A 1181 19.79 28.55 0.40
CA VAL A 1181 20.90 27.82 -0.24
C VAL A 1181 20.70 27.71 -1.76
N LEU A 1182 19.47 27.49 -2.21
CA LEU A 1182 19.14 27.46 -3.64
C LEU A 1182 19.34 28.83 -4.31
N GLU A 1183 18.90 29.90 -3.65
CA GLU A 1183 19.13 31.28 -4.09
C GLU A 1183 20.62 31.58 -4.24
N GLU A 1184 21.44 31.22 -3.25
CA GLU A 1184 22.89 31.38 -3.30
C GLU A 1184 23.53 30.54 -4.43
N ILE A 1185 22.98 29.36 -4.73
CA ILE A 1185 23.42 28.54 -5.87
C ILE A 1185 23.10 29.23 -7.20
N VAL A 1186 21.86 29.69 -7.38
CA VAL A 1186 21.40 30.35 -8.61
C VAL A 1186 22.17 31.65 -8.84
N ARG A 1187 22.35 32.46 -7.80
CA ARG A 1187 23.16 33.68 -7.85
C ARG A 1187 24.60 33.38 -8.26
N ALA A 1188 25.22 32.35 -7.68
CA ALA A 1188 26.57 31.94 -8.04
C ALA A 1188 26.69 31.44 -9.50
N TYR A 1189 25.64 30.82 -10.06
CA TYR A 1189 25.61 30.50 -11.49
C TYR A 1189 25.53 31.76 -12.34
N ARG A 1190 24.61 32.68 -12.02
CA ARG A 1190 24.43 33.93 -12.74
C ARG A 1190 25.70 34.80 -12.74
N ASP A 1191 26.38 34.89 -11.60
CA ASP A 1191 27.64 35.64 -11.46
C ASP A 1191 28.78 35.08 -12.34
N ARG A 1192 28.75 33.76 -12.64
CA ARG A 1192 29.68 33.11 -13.58
C ARG A 1192 29.23 33.21 -15.04
N GLY A 1193 28.12 33.89 -15.33
CA GLY A 1193 27.53 33.95 -16.67
C GLY A 1193 26.89 32.63 -17.13
N VAL A 1194 26.55 31.74 -16.19
CA VAL A 1194 25.84 30.48 -16.48
C VAL A 1194 24.34 30.73 -16.40
N ARG A 1195 23.61 30.30 -17.43
CA ARG A 1195 22.15 30.45 -17.49
C ARG A 1195 21.48 29.30 -16.74
N VAL A 1196 20.44 29.62 -15.97
CA VAL A 1196 19.76 28.66 -15.10
C VAL A 1196 18.30 28.56 -15.49
N PHE A 1197 17.83 27.35 -15.73
CA PHE A 1197 16.44 27.05 -16.04
C PHE A 1197 15.87 26.12 -14.97
N PHE A 1198 14.61 26.31 -14.62
CA PHE A 1198 13.86 25.37 -13.79
C PHE A 1198 12.84 24.64 -14.66
N SER A 1199 12.76 23.32 -14.52
CA SER A 1199 11.84 22.47 -15.27
C SER A 1199 10.94 21.67 -14.32
N ARG A 1200 9.69 21.46 -14.74
CA ARG A 1200 8.68 20.64 -14.02
C ARG A 1200 8.47 21.07 -12.57
N GLY A 1201 8.51 22.35 -12.31
CA GLY A 1201 8.22 22.82 -10.96
C GLY A 1201 6.71 22.93 -10.70
N PRO A 1202 6.31 23.13 -9.43
CA PRO A 1202 4.91 23.11 -9.04
C PRO A 1202 4.16 24.39 -9.46
N ASP A 1203 2.83 24.30 -9.51
CA ASP A 1203 1.93 25.43 -9.81
C ASP A 1203 2.19 26.64 -8.91
N LYS A 1204 1.83 27.84 -9.40
CA LYS A 1204 2.00 29.12 -8.66
C LYS A 1204 1.34 29.17 -7.28
N ALA A 1205 0.31 28.35 -7.08
CA ALA A 1205 -0.38 28.23 -5.79
C ALA A 1205 0.40 27.42 -4.74
N HIS A 1206 1.43 26.70 -5.15
CA HIS A 1206 2.20 25.82 -4.29
C HIS A 1206 3.25 26.58 -3.48
N ASP A 1207 3.49 26.15 -2.24
CA ASP A 1207 4.41 26.83 -1.31
C ASP A 1207 5.82 26.99 -1.88
N VAL A 1208 6.32 26.01 -2.63
CA VAL A 1208 7.67 26.04 -3.25
C VAL A 1208 7.80 27.16 -4.27
N TRP A 1209 6.81 27.36 -5.15
CA TRP A 1209 6.81 28.48 -6.10
C TRP A 1209 6.84 29.81 -5.35
N GLN A 1210 5.95 29.96 -4.36
CA GLN A 1210 5.87 31.19 -3.55
C GLN A 1210 7.19 31.48 -2.84
N GLN A 1211 7.87 30.46 -2.32
CA GLN A 1211 9.19 30.62 -1.72
C GLN A 1211 10.24 31.09 -2.74
N MET A 1212 10.25 30.53 -3.96
CA MET A 1212 11.18 30.94 -5.02
C MET A 1212 10.93 32.38 -5.51
N GLU A 1213 9.66 32.77 -5.61
CA GLU A 1213 9.25 34.13 -5.99
C GLU A 1213 9.64 35.12 -4.89
N LEU A 1214 9.28 34.84 -3.63
CA LEU A 1214 9.59 35.71 -2.49
C LEU A 1214 11.09 35.83 -2.21
N SER A 1215 11.88 34.79 -2.50
CA SER A 1215 13.34 34.83 -2.36
C SER A 1215 14.04 35.52 -3.52
N GLY A 1216 13.31 35.91 -4.58
CA GLY A 1216 13.88 36.51 -5.79
C GLY A 1216 14.60 35.52 -6.71
N ILE A 1217 14.43 34.20 -6.54
CA ILE A 1217 15.03 33.20 -7.44
C ILE A 1217 14.46 33.35 -8.85
N VAL A 1218 13.15 33.61 -8.97
CA VAL A 1218 12.48 33.81 -10.26
C VAL A 1218 13.03 35.04 -10.99
N ASP A 1219 13.28 36.14 -10.27
CA ASP A 1219 13.94 37.32 -10.84
C ASP A 1219 15.42 37.08 -11.15
N LEU A 1220 16.07 36.19 -10.39
CA LEU A 1220 17.48 35.86 -10.57
C LEU A 1220 17.74 35.04 -11.83
N ILE A 1221 16.84 34.15 -12.22
CA ILE A 1221 17.01 33.37 -13.46
C ILE A 1221 16.75 34.21 -14.72
N GLY A 1222 15.87 35.20 -14.65
CA GLY A 1222 15.48 36.06 -15.78
C GLY A 1222 13.97 36.22 -15.95
N GLY A 1223 13.17 35.80 -14.95
CA GLY A 1223 11.71 35.86 -14.95
C GLY A 1223 11.06 34.49 -15.14
N GLU A 1224 9.74 34.49 -15.28
CA GLU A 1224 8.95 33.25 -15.44
C GLU A 1224 9.29 32.47 -16.72
N THR A 1225 9.93 33.09 -17.72
CA THR A 1225 10.31 32.45 -18.99
C THR A 1225 11.36 31.36 -18.85
N HIS A 1226 12.16 31.40 -17.79
CA HIS A 1226 13.16 30.37 -17.48
C HIS A 1226 12.59 29.26 -16.59
N TYR A 1227 11.28 29.30 -16.34
CA TYR A 1227 10.53 28.24 -15.69
C TYR A 1227 9.66 27.54 -16.73
N VAL A 1228 9.98 26.28 -17.02
CA VAL A 1228 9.39 25.53 -18.14
C VAL A 1228 8.73 24.25 -17.66
N ASP A 1229 7.78 23.75 -18.44
CA ASP A 1229 7.01 22.55 -18.08
C ASP A 1229 7.79 21.26 -18.32
N ASP A 1230 8.78 21.27 -19.23
CA ASP A 1230 9.58 20.09 -19.56
C ASP A 1230 11.05 20.43 -19.83
N VAL A 1231 11.93 19.44 -19.66
CA VAL A 1231 13.37 19.60 -19.86
C VAL A 1231 13.67 19.93 -21.32
N GLU A 1232 12.90 19.38 -22.25
CA GLU A 1232 13.03 19.65 -23.67
C GLU A 1232 12.73 21.12 -24.02
N GLU A 1233 11.77 21.74 -23.34
CA GLU A 1233 11.45 23.15 -23.53
C GLU A 1233 12.61 24.04 -23.03
N ALA A 1234 13.25 23.68 -21.90
CA ALA A 1234 14.45 24.36 -21.44
C ALA A 1234 15.57 24.27 -22.49
N LEU A 1235 15.76 23.09 -23.10
CA LEU A 1235 16.80 22.88 -24.12
C LEU A 1235 16.54 23.72 -25.37
N LYS A 1236 15.29 23.76 -25.86
CA LYS A 1236 14.92 24.64 -26.98
C LYS A 1236 15.18 26.11 -26.66
N MET A 1237 14.90 26.55 -25.44
CA MET A 1237 15.19 27.93 -25.02
C MET A 1237 16.69 28.21 -25.00
N THR A 1238 17.53 27.25 -24.57
CA THR A 1238 18.98 27.40 -24.63
C THR A 1238 19.48 27.58 -26.07
N GLU A 1239 18.94 26.81 -27.02
CA GLU A 1239 19.27 26.93 -28.45
C GLU A 1239 18.83 28.29 -29.04
N VAL A 1240 17.64 28.77 -28.67
CA VAL A 1240 17.11 30.07 -29.13
C VAL A 1240 17.97 31.23 -28.64
N GLU A 1241 18.36 31.23 -27.37
CA GLU A 1241 19.19 32.30 -26.79
C GLU A 1241 20.64 32.24 -27.30
N GLU A 1242 21.21 31.05 -27.51
CA GLU A 1242 22.51 30.91 -28.21
C GLU A 1242 22.44 31.41 -29.66
N GLY A 1243 21.36 31.10 -30.38
CA GLY A 1243 21.10 31.61 -31.72
C GLY A 1243 20.99 33.14 -31.75
N SER A 1244 20.35 33.75 -30.76
CA SER A 1244 20.25 35.20 -30.62
C SER A 1244 21.61 35.87 -30.37
N GLU A 1245 22.50 35.26 -29.57
CA GLU A 1245 23.87 35.76 -29.38
C GLU A 1245 24.72 35.64 -30.66
N LEU A 1246 24.50 34.61 -31.46
CA LEU A 1246 25.14 34.42 -32.77
C LEU A 1246 24.53 35.28 -33.89
N GLY A 1247 23.47 36.05 -33.61
CA GLY A 1247 22.77 36.87 -34.61
C GLY A 1247 21.91 36.08 -35.60
N ILE A 1248 21.62 34.81 -35.29
CA ILE A 1248 20.75 33.94 -36.08
C ILE A 1248 19.30 34.26 -35.71
N ARG A 1249 18.52 34.85 -36.64
CA ARG A 1249 17.08 35.03 -36.45
C ARG A 1249 16.42 33.65 -36.34
N PRO A 1250 15.54 33.42 -35.34
CA PRO A 1250 14.78 32.17 -35.27
C PRO A 1250 13.93 32.00 -36.54
N PRO A 1251 13.72 30.77 -37.03
CA PRO A 1251 12.83 30.52 -38.14
C PRO A 1251 11.44 31.06 -37.79
N SER A 1252 10.88 31.88 -38.67
CA SER A 1252 9.50 32.37 -38.53
C SER A 1252 8.57 31.16 -38.40
N ALA A 1253 7.87 31.07 -37.27
CA ALA A 1253 6.88 30.05 -36.97
C ALA A 1253 5.80 29.95 -38.06
#